data_AF-A3K072-F1
#
_entry.id   AF-A3K072-F1
#
_cell.length_a   1.000
_cell.length_b   1.000
_cell.length_c   1.000
_cell.angle_alpha   90.00
_cell.angle_beta   90.00
_cell.angle_gamma   90.00
#
_symmetry.space_group_name_H-M   'P 1'
#
loop_
_entity.id
_entity.type
_entity.pdbx_description
1 polymer ?
#
loop_
_entity_poly.entity_id
_entity_poly.type
_entity_poly.pdbx_seq_one_letter_code
_entity_poly.pdbx_strand_id
1 'polypeptide(L)'
;MCFLCQARDPSTSTYDTHGATSFDSSGDASGASLSATLPSYSLDQVAAQLTDGYWHSTGRARRSFDAEAGDTLTFNVSQLDSTGRATAIEAFEAWSAVSGLNFQITTSTGADFVFTDDSSGAYSYSYIAGQTITQSYVNVNTGWQGYGDYYLQTYIHEIGHALGLGHAGNYNGSADFGTDAHYQQDSWQYSIMSYFGQWENPHTNASSNYLATTQLADILAIQNLYGTPTNVNTGNTVYGDNTNLAQKGMGLSTQWAVAIFDSAGTDTINLGSRSANQRLDLRDGTFSDLNGEVGNFAIARGAVIENATTGSGRDSITTNSANNNIHSGSGNDTIFGSDGNDTINGGAGSDLLAMGGAFTEYTFGCNGAATLTVNGNTTRFTGIETLTFADGTAVVGSSANGQTITFTATGADYAACRVTVDTNNSANWSAYTDTFDSSGTLLTRTTLNDDGTIRTESFVGTAYSTTATDDGDQFDWDTITYDYDADDTLLRTTTVMDNGVRRVAEYANGVATHMTATDLSDVYDWDSYTDTYAANGARVSQDMTLDNGLVVETAFSGGQRSSVTVSDAQDTRSWTSYTDTFDQSGNLATRSMQHDSGLRVDTTFDGGNRASVTVTDGGDIRTWSSYTDTFDSSGTLSTRSMLLDNGLQLDTDYVNGNRSTVTVTDNDNSRGWTSYTDHYNASGARTMQNLQLDNGLQVQTDFVGGQRATVTVTDANNERPWSNYVDTYDQQGSRVSQVMTFDDGRTVETSFSGGRVVTKTVHDTADSFFWDSAADHFDMNGARIRQVLCRDDGVEIDSAFANGIRTSETVRDMQDDWNWSSYTTTFDANGNAVQRVLYLDNGFEITTDFMEPAVEIA
;
A
#
# COMPACT_ATOMS: atom_id res chain seq x y z
N MET A 1 -75.53 -17.63 31.94
CA MET A 1 -76.46 -16.64 32.50
C MET A 1 -75.79 -16.04 33.72
N CYS A 2 -75.32 -14.80 33.60
CA CYS A 2 -74.85 -14.02 34.74
C CYS A 2 -76.03 -13.19 35.24
N PHE A 3 -76.29 -13.20 36.55
CA PHE A 3 -77.30 -12.33 37.17
C PHE A 3 -76.55 -11.37 38.11
N LEU A 4 -76.77 -10.07 37.91
CA LEU A 4 -76.35 -8.96 38.79
C LEU A 4 -74.84 -8.61 38.81
N CYS A 5 -74.37 -7.95 37.75
CA CYS A 5 -73.33 -6.95 37.91
C CYS A 5 -73.95 -5.73 38.63
N GLN A 6 -73.72 -5.59 39.95
CA GLN A 6 -73.98 -4.36 40.70
C GLN A 6 -72.69 -3.91 41.39
N ALA A 7 -72.06 -2.88 40.83
CA ALA A 7 -70.98 -2.12 41.47
C ALA A 7 -71.42 -0.64 41.62
N ARG A 8 -70.68 0.10 42.46
CA ARG A 8 -71.17 1.34 43.09
C ARG A 8 -71.04 2.59 42.21
N ASP A 9 -71.90 3.55 42.54
CA ASP A 9 -71.79 4.96 42.18
C ASP A 9 -70.40 5.55 42.54
N PRO A 10 -69.63 6.09 41.57
CA PRO A 10 -68.31 6.67 41.82
C PRO A 10 -68.33 8.11 42.39
N SER A 11 -69.50 8.71 42.65
CA SER A 11 -69.60 10.15 42.98
C SER A 11 -69.29 10.56 44.43
N THR A 12 -68.75 9.68 45.28
CA THR A 12 -68.57 9.97 46.72
C THR A 12 -67.13 9.90 47.23
N SER A 13 -66.52 11.09 47.40
CA SER A 13 -65.38 11.42 48.30
C SER A 13 -64.03 10.69 48.08
N THR A 14 -62.87 11.34 48.11
CA THR A 14 -62.51 12.74 48.43
C THR A 14 -61.14 13.04 47.82
N TYR A 15 -60.84 14.32 47.52
CA TYR A 15 -59.51 14.76 47.08
C TYR A 15 -58.40 14.32 48.03
N ASP A 16 -57.31 13.79 47.47
CA ASP A 16 -55.96 14.01 47.98
C ASP A 16 -55.03 14.41 46.83
N THR A 17 -54.07 15.29 47.10
CA THR A 17 -53.26 15.98 46.09
C THR A 17 -51.78 15.84 46.42
N HIS A 18 -51.07 15.01 45.66
CA HIS A 18 -49.62 14.90 45.75
C HIS A 18 -48.95 15.00 44.38
N GLY A 19 -48.41 16.19 44.10
CA GLY A 19 -47.54 16.43 42.95
C GLY A 19 -46.15 15.83 43.20
N ALA A 20 -45.51 15.39 42.12
CA ALA A 20 -44.22 14.70 42.18
C ALA A 20 -43.03 15.67 42.12
N THR A 21 -42.10 15.53 43.07
CA THR A 21 -40.70 15.96 42.93
C THR A 21 -39.77 14.91 43.51
N SER A 22 -38.70 14.59 42.76
CA SER A 22 -37.47 13.86 43.15
C SER A 22 -37.56 12.41 43.65
N PHE A 23 -36.81 11.54 42.96
CA PHE A 23 -36.30 10.25 43.45
C PHE A 23 -35.30 10.46 44.62
N ASP A 24 -35.32 9.60 45.65
CA ASP A 24 -34.28 8.57 45.90
C ASP A 24 -34.46 7.79 47.24
N SER A 25 -33.98 6.54 47.26
CA SER A 25 -33.50 5.69 48.37
C SER A 25 -34.32 5.44 49.67
N SER A 26 -34.90 4.23 49.75
CA SER A 26 -34.91 3.26 50.89
C SER A 26 -35.05 3.69 52.37
N GLY A 27 -36.00 3.11 53.13
CA GLY A 27 -35.94 3.21 54.61
C GLY A 27 -37.08 2.70 55.55
N ASP A 28 -37.56 1.45 55.40
CA ASP A 28 -38.16 0.60 56.47
C ASP A 28 -39.58 0.90 57.07
N ALA A 29 -40.11 -0.13 57.76
CA ALA A 29 -41.51 -0.57 57.81
C ALA A 29 -42.47 0.02 58.87
N SER A 30 -43.77 0.05 58.50
CA SER A 30 -44.87 -0.67 59.20
C SER A 30 -46.15 -0.61 58.34
N GLY A 31 -47.07 -1.56 58.30
CA GLY A 31 -47.15 -2.87 58.96
C GLY A 31 -48.52 -3.51 58.73
N ALA A 32 -48.68 -4.25 57.62
CA ALA A 32 -49.85 -5.10 57.34
C ALA A 32 -49.39 -6.38 56.62
N SER A 33 -50.02 -7.51 56.91
CA SER A 33 -49.57 -8.82 56.42
C SER A 33 -49.79 -8.96 54.92
N LEU A 34 -48.70 -9.02 54.14
CA LEU A 34 -48.73 -9.35 52.72
C LEU A 34 -49.29 -10.77 52.52
N SER A 35 -50.45 -10.85 51.88
CA SER A 35 -50.80 -12.02 51.06
C SER A 35 -49.74 -12.18 49.97
N ALA A 36 -49.60 -13.39 49.39
CA ALA A 36 -48.55 -13.68 48.43
C ALA A 36 -48.55 -12.64 47.28
N THR A 37 -47.40 -11.99 47.07
CA THR A 37 -47.24 -10.93 46.06
C THR A 37 -47.64 -11.46 44.68
N LEU A 38 -48.62 -10.82 44.04
CA LEU A 38 -49.06 -11.20 42.70
C LEU A 38 -47.88 -11.16 41.72
N PRO A 39 -47.77 -12.12 40.77
CA PRO A 39 -46.75 -12.07 39.74
C PRO A 39 -46.95 -10.87 38.82
N SER A 40 -45.86 -10.32 38.28
CA SER A 40 -45.90 -9.36 37.18
C SER A 40 -45.90 -10.13 35.86
N TYR A 41 -46.82 -9.81 34.95
CA TYR A 41 -46.96 -10.42 33.63
C TYR A 41 -46.45 -9.46 32.54
N SER A 42 -45.76 -10.01 31.54
CA SER A 42 -45.51 -9.30 30.28
C SER A 42 -46.78 -9.19 29.44
N LEU A 43 -46.78 -8.30 28.45
CA LEU A 43 -47.91 -8.13 27.53
C LEU A 43 -48.33 -9.45 26.86
N ASP A 44 -47.36 -10.27 26.47
CA ASP A 44 -47.57 -11.61 25.90
C ASP A 44 -48.24 -12.59 26.87
N GLN A 45 -47.91 -12.49 28.18
CA GLN A 45 -48.53 -13.33 29.20
C GLN A 45 -49.97 -12.89 29.50
N VAL A 46 -50.26 -11.58 29.46
CA VAL A 46 -51.64 -11.06 29.54
C VAL A 46 -52.43 -11.53 28.31
N ALA A 47 -51.89 -11.34 27.10
CA ALA A 47 -52.55 -11.79 25.87
C ALA A 47 -52.81 -13.31 25.86
N ALA A 48 -51.85 -14.13 26.30
CA ALA A 48 -52.01 -15.58 26.43
C ALA A 48 -53.04 -15.98 27.51
N GLN A 49 -53.20 -15.19 28.57
CA GLN A 49 -54.28 -15.38 29.54
C GLN A 49 -55.66 -15.11 28.90
N LEU A 50 -55.77 -14.11 28.02
CA LEU A 50 -56.99 -13.83 27.25
C LEU A 50 -57.29 -14.94 26.22
N THR A 51 -56.30 -15.42 25.45
CA THR A 51 -56.55 -16.42 24.39
C THR A 51 -56.65 -17.86 24.89
N ASP A 52 -55.95 -18.21 25.97
CA ASP A 52 -55.79 -19.60 26.42
C ASP A 52 -56.05 -19.78 27.91
N GLY A 53 -55.47 -18.93 28.77
CA GLY A 53 -55.46 -19.13 30.23
C GLY A 53 -56.86 -19.13 30.88
N TYR A 54 -57.70 -18.16 30.56
CA TYR A 54 -59.09 -18.10 31.02
C TYR A 54 -59.92 -19.28 30.50
N TRP A 55 -59.73 -19.68 29.25
CA TRP A 55 -60.47 -20.82 28.73
C TRP A 55 -60.04 -22.12 29.39
N HIS A 56 -58.73 -22.31 29.60
CA HIS A 56 -58.19 -23.46 30.31
C HIS A 56 -58.74 -23.56 31.74
N SER A 57 -58.83 -22.45 32.47
CA SER A 57 -59.40 -22.43 33.83
C SER A 57 -60.90 -22.80 33.86
N THR A 58 -61.65 -22.47 32.81
CA THR A 58 -63.04 -22.93 32.61
C THR A 58 -63.17 -24.36 32.03
N GLY A 59 -62.05 -25.08 31.86
CA GLY A 59 -62.03 -26.44 31.30
C GLY A 59 -62.24 -26.52 29.79
N ARG A 60 -61.90 -25.45 29.06
CA ARG A 60 -62.09 -25.29 27.61
C ARG A 60 -60.77 -25.00 26.91
N ALA A 61 -60.71 -25.24 25.59
CA ALA A 61 -59.57 -24.86 24.77
C ALA A 61 -59.68 -23.41 24.25
N ARG A 62 -58.58 -22.90 23.69
CA ARG A 62 -58.54 -21.72 22.80
C ARG A 62 -59.63 -21.84 21.74
N ARG A 63 -60.20 -20.70 21.34
CA ARG A 63 -61.21 -20.63 20.28
C ARG A 63 -61.10 -19.35 19.48
N SER A 64 -61.51 -19.41 18.21
CA SER A 64 -61.65 -18.28 17.30
C SER A 64 -62.62 -18.66 16.18
N PHE A 65 -63.09 -17.71 15.38
CA PHE A 65 -63.64 -18.04 14.06
C PHE A 65 -62.53 -18.59 13.16
N ASP A 66 -62.92 -19.31 12.10
CA ASP A 66 -62.03 -19.74 11.02
C ASP A 66 -61.92 -18.60 10.00
N ALA A 67 -61.09 -17.60 10.34
CA ALA A 67 -60.91 -16.36 9.60
C ALA A 67 -59.51 -15.78 9.88
N GLU A 68 -58.99 -14.97 8.96
CA GLU A 68 -57.73 -14.23 9.11
C GLU A 68 -57.92 -12.75 8.75
N ALA A 69 -56.94 -11.89 9.06
CA ALA A 69 -56.96 -10.47 8.71
C ALA A 69 -57.30 -10.25 7.22
N GLY A 70 -58.33 -9.42 6.96
CA GLY A 70 -58.89 -9.19 5.64
C GLY A 70 -60.18 -9.98 5.33
N ASP A 71 -60.47 -11.07 6.04
CA ASP A 71 -61.73 -11.79 5.89
C ASP A 71 -62.95 -10.99 6.39
N THR A 72 -64.14 -11.39 5.94
CA THR A 72 -65.41 -10.76 6.33
C THR A 72 -66.23 -11.64 7.26
N LEU A 73 -66.56 -11.13 8.45
CA LEU A 73 -67.53 -11.72 9.37
C LEU A 73 -68.81 -10.89 9.41
N THR A 74 -69.96 -11.55 9.50
CA THR A 74 -71.28 -10.91 9.41
C THR A 74 -71.95 -10.75 10.77
N PHE A 75 -72.61 -9.62 11.00
CA PHE A 75 -73.30 -9.36 12.27
C PHE A 75 -74.74 -8.85 12.08
N ASN A 76 -75.64 -9.34 12.93
CA ASN A 76 -77.05 -8.99 12.91
C ASN A 76 -77.46 -8.23 14.19
N VAL A 77 -77.74 -6.94 14.00
CA VAL A 77 -78.17 -5.98 15.02
C VAL A 77 -79.63 -5.55 14.83
N SER A 78 -80.44 -6.33 14.12
CA SER A 78 -81.85 -6.01 13.82
C SER A 78 -82.80 -6.10 15.03
N GLN A 79 -82.36 -6.71 16.14
CA GLN A 79 -83.12 -6.80 17.38
C GLN A 79 -82.75 -5.72 18.39
N LEU A 80 -81.70 -4.93 18.14
CA LEU A 80 -81.31 -3.82 19.00
C LEU A 80 -82.14 -2.56 18.73
N ASP A 81 -82.32 -1.72 19.74
CA ASP A 81 -82.81 -0.36 19.54
C ASP A 81 -81.83 0.54 18.75
N SER A 82 -82.25 1.77 18.44
CA SER A 82 -81.43 2.69 17.64
C SER A 82 -80.08 3.06 18.27
N THR A 83 -80.01 3.10 19.60
CA THR A 83 -78.82 3.47 20.37
C THR A 83 -77.88 2.27 20.44
N GLY A 84 -78.38 1.12 20.89
CA GLY A 84 -77.62 -0.13 20.96
C GLY A 84 -77.07 -0.53 19.59
N ARG A 85 -77.85 -0.36 18.52
CA ARG A 85 -77.38 -0.60 17.14
C ARG A 85 -76.21 0.32 16.75
N ALA A 86 -76.24 1.59 17.13
CA ALA A 86 -75.14 2.52 16.83
C ALA A 86 -73.88 2.14 17.62
N THR A 87 -74.02 1.90 18.93
CA THR A 87 -72.91 1.50 19.81
C THR A 87 -72.30 0.16 19.40
N ALA A 88 -73.09 -0.81 18.94
CA ALA A 88 -72.58 -2.09 18.42
C ALA A 88 -71.72 -1.91 17.15
N ILE A 89 -72.08 -0.97 16.28
CA ILE A 89 -71.29 -0.66 15.07
C ILE A 89 -69.97 0.03 15.48
N GLU A 90 -70.02 1.04 16.34
CA GLU A 90 -68.83 1.71 16.89
C GLU A 90 -67.87 0.72 17.59
N ALA A 91 -68.41 -0.28 18.29
CA ALA A 91 -67.61 -1.32 18.93
C ALA A 91 -66.96 -2.30 17.94
N PHE A 92 -67.61 -2.58 16.80
CA PHE A 92 -66.97 -3.34 15.71
C PHE A 92 -65.91 -2.53 14.97
N GLU A 93 -66.04 -1.20 14.86
CA GLU A 93 -64.98 -0.33 14.34
C GLU A 93 -63.71 -0.46 15.20
N ALA A 94 -63.85 -0.46 16.54
CA ALA A 94 -62.73 -0.66 17.46
C ALA A 94 -62.01 -2.02 17.30
N TRP A 95 -62.73 -3.10 16.99
CA TRP A 95 -62.11 -4.42 16.71
C TRP A 95 -61.54 -4.50 15.28
N SER A 96 -62.19 -3.89 14.28
CA SER A 96 -61.71 -3.83 12.91
C SER A 96 -60.35 -3.13 12.82
N ALA A 97 -60.22 -1.98 13.50
CA ALA A 97 -59.02 -1.15 13.56
C ALA A 97 -57.78 -1.81 14.20
N VAL A 98 -57.87 -3.05 14.70
CA VAL A 98 -56.73 -3.75 15.34
C VAL A 98 -56.57 -5.20 14.90
N SER A 99 -57.60 -5.81 14.32
CA SER A 99 -57.60 -7.18 13.78
C SER A 99 -57.54 -7.24 12.25
N GLY A 100 -57.87 -6.15 11.55
CA GLY A 100 -58.02 -6.15 10.09
C GLY A 100 -59.20 -6.96 9.56
N LEU A 101 -60.05 -7.52 10.43
CA LEU A 101 -61.29 -8.21 10.05
C LEU A 101 -62.35 -7.21 9.57
N ASN A 102 -63.03 -7.54 8.48
CA ASN A 102 -64.13 -6.75 7.95
C ASN A 102 -65.46 -7.19 8.60
N PHE A 103 -66.10 -6.31 9.37
CA PHE A 103 -67.41 -6.61 9.96
C PHE A 103 -68.54 -6.05 9.10
N GLN A 104 -69.43 -6.92 8.61
CA GLN A 104 -70.53 -6.53 7.71
C GLN A 104 -71.93 -6.76 8.31
N ILE A 105 -72.77 -5.73 8.33
CA ILE A 105 -74.16 -5.83 8.78
C ILE A 105 -74.97 -6.75 7.85
N THR A 106 -75.72 -7.68 8.44
CA THR A 106 -76.69 -8.54 7.75
C THR A 106 -78.00 -8.65 8.53
N THR A 107 -79.07 -9.08 7.85
CA THR A 107 -80.37 -9.43 8.47
C THR A 107 -80.54 -10.95 8.66
N SER A 108 -79.56 -11.76 8.26
CA SER A 108 -79.57 -13.21 8.44
C SER A 108 -79.58 -13.60 9.92
N THR A 109 -80.41 -14.58 10.30
CA THR A 109 -80.34 -15.20 11.64
C THR A 109 -79.18 -16.19 11.78
N GLY A 110 -78.56 -16.57 10.66
CA GLY A 110 -77.30 -17.32 10.61
C GLY A 110 -76.09 -16.41 10.36
N ALA A 111 -76.11 -15.19 10.89
CA ALA A 111 -74.95 -14.31 10.92
C ALA A 111 -73.92 -14.84 11.95
N ASP A 112 -72.64 -14.55 11.74
CA ASP A 112 -71.55 -14.94 12.64
C ASP A 112 -71.73 -14.35 14.05
N PHE A 113 -72.30 -13.15 14.14
CA PHE A 113 -72.72 -12.51 15.40
C PHE A 113 -74.21 -12.16 15.39
N VAL A 114 -74.93 -12.48 16.47
CA VAL A 114 -76.35 -12.11 16.66
C VAL A 114 -76.51 -11.34 17.96
N PHE A 115 -77.08 -10.13 17.88
CA PHE A 115 -77.22 -9.22 19.01
C PHE A 115 -78.65 -9.11 19.54
N THR A 116 -78.78 -8.99 20.87
CA THR A 116 -80.04 -8.77 21.60
C THR A 116 -79.86 -7.75 22.75
N ASP A 117 -80.95 -7.12 23.20
CA ASP A 117 -80.95 -6.18 24.34
C ASP A 117 -82.11 -6.40 25.34
N ASP A 118 -82.88 -7.48 25.15
CA ASP A 118 -84.10 -7.81 25.91
C ASP A 118 -83.82 -8.53 27.24
N SER A 119 -82.68 -9.22 27.33
CA SER A 119 -82.30 -10.07 28.45
C SER A 119 -81.45 -9.29 29.46
N SER A 120 -81.57 -9.62 30.75
CA SER A 120 -80.90 -8.87 31.82
C SER A 120 -79.38 -9.09 31.84
N GLY A 121 -78.62 -8.01 32.07
CA GLY A 121 -77.17 -8.00 32.13
C GLY A 121 -76.49 -7.76 30.78
N ALA A 122 -75.16 -7.83 30.79
CA ALA A 122 -74.31 -7.98 29.62
C ALA A 122 -73.73 -9.41 29.64
N TYR A 123 -73.70 -10.09 28.50
CA TYR A 123 -72.99 -11.36 28.32
C TYR A 123 -72.83 -11.74 26.85
N SER A 124 -71.83 -12.57 26.58
CA SER A 124 -71.57 -13.21 25.30
C SER A 124 -71.48 -14.73 25.43
N TYR A 125 -71.89 -15.47 24.40
CA TYR A 125 -71.65 -16.92 24.29
C TYR A 125 -71.53 -17.38 22.83
N SER A 126 -70.79 -18.46 22.61
CA SER A 126 -70.48 -18.97 21.27
C SER A 126 -70.88 -20.44 21.11
N TYR A 127 -71.42 -20.78 19.93
CA TYR A 127 -71.47 -22.15 19.43
C TYR A 127 -70.12 -22.51 18.81
N ILE A 128 -69.61 -23.71 19.14
CA ILE A 128 -68.23 -24.12 18.86
C ILE A 128 -68.21 -25.54 18.29
N ALA A 129 -67.48 -25.74 17.20
CA ALA A 129 -67.12 -27.03 16.64
C ALA A 129 -65.62 -27.28 16.82
N GLY A 130 -65.24 -28.10 17.82
CA GLY A 130 -63.84 -28.31 18.17
C GLY A 130 -63.24 -27.08 18.85
N GLN A 131 -62.41 -26.33 18.11
CA GLN A 131 -61.88 -25.01 18.52
C GLN A 131 -62.47 -23.85 17.70
N THR A 132 -63.21 -24.14 16.63
CA THR A 132 -63.78 -23.12 15.73
C THR A 132 -65.11 -22.62 16.26
N ILE A 133 -65.24 -21.32 16.45
CA ILE A 133 -66.52 -20.64 16.67
C ILE A 133 -67.31 -20.67 15.36
N THR A 134 -68.56 -21.11 15.42
CA THR A 134 -69.47 -21.15 14.26
C THR A 134 -70.53 -20.06 14.28
N GLN A 135 -70.82 -19.51 15.47
CA GLN A 135 -71.73 -18.38 15.67
C GLN A 135 -71.59 -17.89 17.12
N SER A 136 -71.62 -16.58 17.35
CA SER A 136 -71.63 -15.95 18.66
C SER A 136 -72.89 -15.11 18.88
N TYR A 137 -73.35 -15.05 20.13
CA TYR A 137 -74.49 -14.28 20.58
C TYR A 137 -74.05 -13.28 21.64
N VAL A 138 -74.41 -12.02 21.46
CA VAL A 138 -74.06 -10.92 22.37
C VAL A 138 -75.35 -10.27 22.87
N ASN A 139 -75.52 -10.19 24.19
CA ASN A 139 -76.61 -9.46 24.81
C ASN A 139 -76.08 -8.30 25.66
N VAL A 140 -76.58 -7.09 25.43
CA VAL A 140 -76.34 -5.94 26.32
C VAL A 140 -77.67 -5.25 26.59
N ASN A 141 -78.17 -5.37 27.82
CA ASN A 141 -79.51 -4.90 28.16
C ASN A 141 -79.70 -3.38 27.94
N THR A 142 -80.84 -2.97 27.39
CA THR A 142 -81.19 -1.54 27.16
C THR A 142 -81.01 -0.62 28.38
N GLY A 143 -81.18 -1.13 29.60
CA GLY A 143 -80.95 -0.37 30.83
C GLY A 143 -79.51 0.13 31.03
N TRP A 144 -78.52 -0.44 30.32
CA TRP A 144 -77.12 -0.05 30.42
C TRP A 144 -76.79 1.25 29.67
N GLN A 145 -77.69 1.76 28.81
CA GLN A 145 -77.54 3.06 28.15
C GLN A 145 -77.36 4.22 29.15
N GLY A 146 -77.84 4.05 30.40
CA GLY A 146 -77.67 5.02 31.48
C GLY A 146 -76.23 5.18 32.00
N TYR A 147 -75.29 4.28 31.63
CA TYR A 147 -73.90 4.34 32.10
C TYR A 147 -72.95 5.15 31.19
N GLY A 148 -73.45 5.81 30.15
CA GLY A 148 -72.65 6.68 29.28
C GLY A 148 -71.56 5.92 28.54
N ASP A 149 -70.32 6.39 28.61
CA ASP A 149 -69.18 5.81 27.87
C ASP A 149 -68.90 4.34 28.24
N TYR A 150 -69.24 3.91 29.46
CA TYR A 150 -69.13 2.50 29.87
C TYR A 150 -70.05 1.56 29.05
N TYR A 151 -71.11 2.09 28.43
CA TYR A 151 -71.97 1.32 27.51
C TYR A 151 -71.20 0.89 26.25
N LEU A 152 -70.37 1.78 25.68
CA LEU A 152 -69.50 1.45 24.55
C LEU A 152 -68.43 0.44 24.96
N GLN A 153 -67.76 0.68 26.08
CA GLN A 153 -66.76 -0.23 26.64
C GLN A 153 -67.33 -1.65 26.85
N THR A 154 -68.58 -1.75 27.33
CA THR A 154 -69.29 -3.04 27.49
C THR A 154 -69.52 -3.74 26.15
N TYR A 155 -69.92 -3.03 25.08
CA TYR A 155 -70.05 -3.66 23.75
C TYR A 155 -68.71 -4.15 23.21
N ILE A 156 -67.62 -3.39 23.37
CA ILE A 156 -66.29 -3.82 22.92
C ILE A 156 -65.86 -5.08 23.69
N HIS A 157 -66.06 -5.11 25.01
CA HIS A 157 -65.79 -6.28 25.88
C HIS A 157 -66.56 -7.54 25.43
N GLU A 158 -67.87 -7.45 25.25
CA GLU A 158 -68.69 -8.62 24.88
C GLU A 158 -68.43 -9.11 23.45
N ILE A 159 -68.02 -8.21 22.54
CA ILE A 159 -67.54 -8.58 21.20
C ILE A 159 -66.16 -9.27 21.30
N GLY A 160 -65.28 -8.85 22.22
CA GLY A 160 -64.03 -9.56 22.52
C GLY A 160 -64.27 -11.02 22.92
N HIS A 161 -65.24 -11.25 23.82
CA HIS A 161 -65.71 -12.60 24.14
C HIS A 161 -66.29 -13.34 22.94
N ALA A 162 -67.08 -12.66 22.10
CA ALA A 162 -67.69 -13.25 20.91
C ALA A 162 -66.66 -13.65 19.85
N LEU A 163 -65.53 -12.94 19.77
CA LEU A 163 -64.35 -13.24 18.96
C LEU A 163 -63.44 -14.32 19.56
N GLY A 164 -63.66 -14.71 20.82
CA GLY A 164 -62.95 -15.80 21.48
C GLY A 164 -61.93 -15.38 22.54
N LEU A 165 -61.90 -14.12 22.99
CA LEU A 165 -61.10 -13.70 24.15
C LEU A 165 -61.77 -14.08 25.47
N GLY A 166 -60.97 -14.34 26.49
CA GLY A 166 -61.37 -14.54 27.88
C GLY A 166 -61.32 -13.28 28.73
N HIS A 167 -61.62 -13.39 30.02
CA HIS A 167 -61.34 -12.32 30.98
C HIS A 167 -59.84 -12.26 31.30
N ALA A 168 -59.38 -11.08 31.75
CA ALA A 168 -58.01 -10.87 32.16
C ALA A 168 -57.60 -11.74 33.38
N GLY A 169 -58.53 -12.08 34.28
CA GLY A 169 -58.31 -13.08 35.35
C GLY A 169 -59.31 -14.25 35.30
N ASN A 170 -59.23 -15.20 36.25
CA ASN A 170 -60.14 -16.37 36.28
C ASN A 170 -61.44 -16.13 37.06
N TYR A 171 -61.98 -14.91 36.97
CA TYR A 171 -63.26 -14.50 37.55
C TYR A 171 -64.38 -14.45 36.51
N ASN A 172 -65.63 -14.29 36.95
CA ASN A 172 -66.79 -14.12 36.07
C ASN A 172 -67.98 -13.49 36.83
N GLY A 173 -68.59 -12.44 36.29
CA GLY A 173 -69.75 -11.74 36.86
C GLY A 173 -69.44 -10.75 37.99
N SER A 174 -68.46 -11.04 38.84
CA SER A 174 -67.90 -10.09 39.82
C SER A 174 -66.47 -10.49 40.20
N ALA A 175 -65.65 -9.51 40.58
CA ALA A 175 -64.29 -9.71 41.08
C ALA A 175 -63.89 -8.58 42.05
N ASP A 176 -63.02 -8.84 43.01
CA ASP A 176 -62.29 -7.84 43.81
C ASP A 176 -60.79 -8.02 43.56
N PHE A 177 -60.06 -6.93 43.32
CA PHE A 177 -58.64 -7.01 42.92
C PHE A 177 -57.78 -7.69 44.00
N GLY A 178 -58.08 -7.44 45.27
CA GLY A 178 -57.32 -7.99 46.39
C GLY A 178 -57.50 -9.50 46.60
N THR A 179 -58.52 -10.12 46.02
CA THR A 179 -58.81 -11.56 46.15
C THR A 179 -58.76 -12.34 44.83
N ASP A 180 -59.17 -11.74 43.71
CA ASP A 180 -59.45 -12.43 42.45
C ASP A 180 -58.50 -12.07 41.30
N ALA A 181 -57.64 -11.05 41.46
CA ALA A 181 -56.62 -10.73 40.46
C ALA A 181 -55.51 -11.79 40.42
N HIS A 182 -55.05 -12.14 39.22
CA HIS A 182 -54.07 -13.21 39.01
C HIS A 182 -52.62 -12.72 38.86
N TYR A 183 -52.45 -11.45 38.50
CA TYR A 183 -51.17 -10.79 38.24
C TYR A 183 -51.35 -9.27 38.35
N GLN A 184 -50.25 -8.53 38.42
CA GLN A 184 -50.26 -7.09 38.74
C GLN A 184 -50.89 -6.22 37.65
N GLN A 185 -50.81 -6.61 36.37
CA GLN A 185 -51.29 -5.84 35.22
C GLN A 185 -52.78 -6.05 34.88
N ASP A 186 -53.54 -6.79 35.70
CA ASP A 186 -54.98 -7.01 35.47
C ASP A 186 -55.75 -5.70 35.72
N SER A 187 -55.91 -4.88 34.67
CA SER A 187 -56.64 -3.62 34.69
C SER A 187 -57.06 -3.14 33.30
N TRP A 188 -58.00 -2.20 33.26
CA TRP A 188 -58.42 -1.48 32.06
C TRP A 188 -57.30 -0.73 31.32
N GLN A 189 -56.12 -0.52 31.93
CA GLN A 189 -54.97 0.03 31.18
C GLN A 189 -54.41 -1.01 30.18
N TYR A 190 -54.40 -2.30 30.53
CA TYR A 190 -53.81 -3.35 29.71
C TYR A 190 -54.84 -4.08 28.85
N SER A 191 -56.06 -4.26 29.34
CA SER A 191 -57.12 -5.02 28.66
C SER A 191 -58.52 -4.52 29.00
N ILE A 192 -59.34 -4.33 27.98
CA ILE A 192 -60.80 -4.10 28.10
C ILE A 192 -61.52 -5.31 28.69
N MET A 193 -60.90 -6.49 28.66
CA MET A 193 -61.40 -7.73 29.23
C MET A 193 -61.17 -7.86 30.74
N SER A 194 -60.51 -6.87 31.37
CA SER A 194 -60.39 -6.79 32.83
C SER A 194 -61.66 -6.25 33.47
N TYR A 195 -61.95 -6.71 34.69
CA TYR A 195 -63.01 -6.13 35.53
C TYR A 195 -62.56 -4.93 36.36
N PHE A 196 -61.24 -4.69 36.44
CA PHE A 196 -60.67 -3.69 37.35
C PHE A 196 -60.37 -2.39 36.62
N GLY A 197 -61.00 -1.30 37.06
CA GLY A 197 -60.63 0.05 36.66
C GLY A 197 -59.20 0.40 37.08
N GLN A 198 -58.62 1.43 36.46
CA GLN A 198 -57.26 1.90 36.76
C GLN A 198 -57.07 2.26 38.25
N TRP A 199 -58.14 2.72 38.91
CA TRP A 199 -58.17 3.05 40.34
C TRP A 199 -58.40 1.86 41.29
N GLU A 200 -58.86 0.71 40.79
CA GLU A 200 -59.08 -0.50 41.61
C GLU A 200 -57.81 -1.34 41.75
N ASN A 201 -56.87 -1.20 40.81
CA ASN A 201 -55.61 -1.92 40.79
C ASN A 201 -54.45 -1.06 41.35
N PRO A 202 -53.94 -1.32 42.57
CA PRO A 202 -52.88 -0.53 43.20
C PRO A 202 -51.48 -0.71 42.56
N HIS A 203 -51.34 -1.56 41.54
CA HIS A 203 -50.12 -1.72 40.74
C HIS A 203 -50.19 -0.99 39.39
N THR A 204 -51.36 -0.43 39.03
CA THR A 204 -51.56 0.38 37.82
C THR A 204 -51.35 1.86 38.18
N ASN A 205 -50.41 2.52 37.51
CA ASN A 205 -50.23 3.97 37.60
C ASN A 205 -50.81 4.62 36.34
N ALA A 206 -52.12 4.88 36.35
CA ALA A 206 -52.85 5.45 35.23
C ALA A 206 -54.07 6.25 35.69
N SER A 207 -54.47 7.24 34.88
CA SER A 207 -55.70 7.98 35.08
C SER A 207 -56.95 7.12 34.90
N SER A 208 -58.04 7.51 35.56
CA SER A 208 -59.32 6.81 35.48
C SER A 208 -60.13 7.28 34.28
N ASN A 209 -59.91 6.65 33.12
CA ASN A 209 -60.62 6.94 31.89
C ASN A 209 -61.36 5.69 31.37
N TYR A 210 -62.56 5.88 30.85
CA TYR A 210 -63.28 4.82 30.11
C TYR A 210 -62.56 4.49 28.80
N LEU A 211 -62.80 3.31 28.27
CA LEU A 211 -62.11 2.82 27.07
C LEU A 211 -63.00 3.00 25.83
N ALA A 212 -62.52 3.76 24.84
CA ALA A 212 -63.15 3.85 23.52
C ALA A 212 -62.56 2.88 22.48
N THR A 213 -61.39 2.30 22.78
CA THR A 213 -60.74 1.28 21.95
C THR A 213 -60.31 0.08 22.78
N THR A 214 -59.95 -0.99 22.08
CA THR A 214 -59.17 -2.11 22.62
C THR A 214 -57.82 -1.61 23.16
N GLN A 215 -57.24 -2.33 24.13
CA GLN A 215 -55.99 -1.97 24.78
C GLN A 215 -54.85 -2.92 24.35
N LEU A 216 -53.61 -2.60 24.74
CA LEU A 216 -52.41 -3.30 24.22
C LEU A 216 -52.49 -4.83 24.27
N ALA A 217 -53.02 -5.42 25.34
CA ALA A 217 -53.10 -6.88 25.46
C ALA A 217 -54.25 -7.47 24.65
N ASP A 218 -55.34 -6.72 24.45
CA ASP A 218 -56.45 -7.12 23.59
C ASP A 218 -56.03 -7.15 22.12
N ILE A 219 -55.25 -6.15 21.70
CA ILE A 219 -54.70 -6.03 20.35
C ILE A 219 -53.74 -7.19 20.07
N LEU A 220 -52.81 -7.47 20.99
CA LEU A 220 -51.92 -8.62 20.86
C LEU A 220 -52.69 -9.95 20.89
N ALA A 221 -53.71 -10.08 21.75
CA ALA A 221 -54.51 -11.30 21.84
C ALA A 221 -55.36 -11.56 20.59
N ILE A 222 -55.99 -10.54 20.01
CA ILE A 222 -56.79 -10.69 18.80
C ILE A 222 -55.90 -10.99 17.58
N GLN A 223 -54.72 -10.39 17.49
CA GLN A 223 -53.74 -10.72 16.45
C GLN A 223 -53.15 -12.13 16.63
N ASN A 224 -53.03 -12.63 17.86
CA ASN A 224 -52.68 -14.05 18.12
C ASN A 224 -53.78 -15.04 17.71
N LEU A 225 -55.05 -14.61 17.61
CA LEU A 225 -56.15 -15.43 17.12
C LEU A 225 -56.32 -15.37 15.60
N TYR A 226 -56.16 -14.18 14.99
CA TYR A 226 -56.56 -13.88 13.59
C TYR A 226 -55.42 -13.40 12.68
N GLY A 227 -54.18 -13.33 13.18
CA GLY A 227 -53.01 -12.80 12.48
C GLY A 227 -52.79 -11.31 12.71
N THR A 228 -51.54 -10.86 12.55
CA THR A 228 -51.20 -9.42 12.55
C THR A 228 -51.62 -8.80 11.20
N PRO A 229 -52.50 -7.79 11.18
CA PRO A 229 -53.05 -7.25 9.94
C PRO A 229 -52.07 -6.31 9.23
N THR A 230 -52.09 -6.35 7.90
CA THR A 230 -51.36 -5.42 7.01
C THR A 230 -52.32 -4.54 6.20
N ASN A 231 -53.57 -4.43 6.65
CA ASN A 231 -54.70 -3.78 5.96
C ASN A 231 -55.44 -2.76 6.84
N VAL A 232 -54.84 -2.37 7.97
CA VAL A 232 -55.37 -1.34 8.88
C VAL A 232 -54.68 -0.01 8.56
N ASN A 233 -55.49 1.03 8.33
CA ASN A 233 -55.04 2.43 8.20
C ASN A 233 -53.87 2.68 7.23
N THR A 234 -53.74 1.89 6.15
CA THR A 234 -52.55 1.76 5.26
C THR A 234 -52.12 3.01 4.43
N GLY A 235 -52.44 4.21 4.87
CA GLY A 235 -52.01 5.48 4.28
C GLY A 235 -51.86 6.52 5.39
N ASN A 236 -51.40 7.72 5.06
CA ASN A 236 -51.02 8.71 6.07
C ASN A 236 -52.17 9.08 7.02
N THR A 237 -52.06 8.63 8.28
CA THR A 237 -53.08 8.74 9.31
C THR A 237 -52.71 9.79 10.35
N VAL A 238 -53.70 10.57 10.80
CA VAL A 238 -53.52 11.59 11.84
C VAL A 238 -54.35 11.21 13.06
N TYR A 239 -53.68 11.05 14.20
CA TYR A 239 -54.29 10.81 15.51
C TYR A 239 -54.20 12.10 16.33
N GLY A 240 -55.30 12.51 16.98
CA GLY A 240 -55.41 13.76 17.71
C GLY A 240 -56.09 14.88 16.91
N ASP A 241 -55.49 16.06 16.95
CA ASP A 241 -56.02 17.28 16.32
C ASP A 241 -56.12 17.15 14.80
N ASN A 242 -57.31 17.46 14.27
CA ASN A 242 -57.66 17.30 12.85
C ASN A 242 -57.48 15.86 12.35
N THR A 243 -57.74 14.85 13.20
CA THR A 243 -57.76 13.43 12.79
C THR A 243 -58.59 13.21 11.53
N ASN A 244 -58.06 12.38 10.63
CA ASN A 244 -58.73 11.94 9.40
C ASN A 244 -59.52 10.63 9.58
N LEU A 245 -59.55 10.07 10.80
CA LEU A 245 -60.33 8.88 11.15
C LEU A 245 -61.72 9.26 11.69
N ALA A 246 -62.73 8.46 11.34
CA ALA A 246 -64.09 8.59 11.89
C ALA A 246 -64.29 7.84 13.23
N GLN A 247 -63.37 6.93 13.56
CA GLN A 247 -63.43 6.08 14.75
C GLN A 247 -63.37 6.90 16.05
N LYS A 248 -64.13 6.48 17.06
CA LYS A 248 -64.10 7.09 18.40
C LYS A 248 -62.72 6.95 19.08
N GLY A 249 -62.39 7.90 19.95
CA GLY A 249 -61.09 7.97 20.61
C GLY A 249 -59.98 8.62 19.78
N MET A 250 -60.06 8.59 18.44
CA MET A 250 -58.95 9.04 17.57
C MET A 250 -58.62 10.54 17.64
N GLY A 251 -59.48 11.35 18.26
CA GLY A 251 -59.18 12.75 18.59
C GLY A 251 -58.29 12.97 19.82
N LEU A 252 -57.86 11.90 20.51
CA LEU A 252 -56.97 11.90 21.69
C LEU A 252 -57.31 13.00 22.71
N SER A 253 -58.54 12.97 23.23
CA SER A 253 -59.02 13.85 24.30
C SER A 253 -58.90 13.19 25.68
N THR A 254 -59.15 13.94 26.76
CA THR A 254 -59.20 13.39 28.13
C THR A 254 -60.40 12.47 28.40
N GLN A 255 -61.34 12.32 27.46
CA GLN A 255 -62.57 11.55 27.70
C GLN A 255 -62.29 10.04 27.80
N TRP A 256 -61.30 9.53 27.07
CA TRP A 256 -61.04 8.10 26.95
C TRP A 256 -59.56 7.77 27.01
N ALA A 257 -59.24 6.56 27.50
CA ALA A 257 -57.96 5.93 27.22
C ALA A 257 -58.03 5.15 25.89
N VAL A 258 -56.94 5.17 25.14
CA VAL A 258 -56.88 4.72 23.74
C VAL A 258 -55.55 4.02 23.46
N ALA A 259 -55.59 2.77 23.03
CA ALA A 259 -54.50 2.18 22.26
C ALA A 259 -54.83 2.21 20.76
N ILE A 260 -53.81 2.46 19.93
CA ILE A 260 -53.91 2.47 18.45
C ILE A 260 -53.04 1.37 17.83
N PHE A 261 -53.42 0.91 16.64
CA PHE A 261 -52.58 0.10 15.77
C PHE A 261 -52.66 0.69 14.36
N ASP A 262 -51.52 0.76 13.68
CA ASP A 262 -51.40 1.16 12.29
C ASP A 262 -50.47 0.18 11.58
N SER A 263 -50.68 -0.08 10.28
CA SER A 263 -49.95 -1.13 9.56
C SER A 263 -49.09 -0.64 8.40
N ALA A 264 -49.29 0.58 7.91
CA ALA A 264 -48.43 1.24 6.94
C ALA A 264 -48.87 2.69 6.74
N GLY A 265 -47.95 3.64 6.62
CA GLY A 265 -48.34 5.01 6.34
C GLY A 265 -47.17 5.98 6.41
N THR A 266 -47.51 7.18 6.85
CA THR A 266 -46.55 8.16 7.36
C THR A 266 -47.37 9.02 8.31
N ASP A 267 -47.37 8.59 9.57
CA ASP A 267 -48.49 8.80 10.48
C ASP A 267 -48.12 9.79 11.57
N THR A 268 -49.11 10.51 12.10
CA THR A 268 -48.86 11.68 12.96
C THR A 268 -49.67 11.63 14.24
N ILE A 269 -49.00 11.72 15.39
CA ILE A 269 -49.63 12.14 16.64
C ILE A 269 -49.66 13.68 16.67
N ASN A 270 -50.83 14.28 16.51
CA ASN A 270 -51.02 15.72 16.49
C ASN A 270 -51.72 16.22 17.76
N LEU A 271 -50.97 16.91 18.61
CA LEU A 271 -51.41 17.51 19.88
C LEU A 271 -51.12 19.02 19.90
N GLY A 272 -50.98 19.65 18.72
CA GLY A 272 -50.56 21.05 18.59
C GLY A 272 -51.48 22.10 19.24
N SER A 273 -52.74 21.76 19.54
CA SER A 273 -53.65 22.65 20.29
C SER A 273 -53.56 22.51 21.81
N ARG A 274 -52.80 21.53 22.32
CA ARG A 274 -52.75 21.22 23.76
C ARG A 274 -51.86 22.20 24.53
N SER A 275 -52.17 22.35 25.82
CA SER A 275 -51.42 23.22 26.75
C SER A 275 -51.04 22.54 28.06
N ALA A 276 -51.43 21.28 28.25
CA ALA A 276 -50.86 20.42 29.26
C ALA A 276 -49.49 19.90 28.78
N ASN A 277 -48.64 19.51 29.71
CA ASN A 277 -47.42 18.76 29.40
C ASN A 277 -47.80 17.37 28.87
N GLN A 278 -47.20 16.95 27.77
CA GLN A 278 -47.30 15.59 27.24
C GLN A 278 -46.07 14.78 27.64
N ARG A 279 -46.24 13.50 27.97
CA ARG A 279 -45.18 12.48 27.91
C ARG A 279 -45.54 11.55 26.76
N LEU A 280 -45.07 11.86 25.55
CA LEU A 280 -45.31 11.08 24.35
C LEU A 280 -44.15 10.11 24.11
N ASP A 281 -44.45 8.84 23.90
CA ASP A 281 -43.50 7.80 23.54
C ASP A 281 -43.98 7.16 22.22
N LEU A 282 -43.20 7.35 21.15
CA LEU A 282 -43.53 6.85 19.80
C LEU A 282 -43.15 5.38 19.61
N ARG A 283 -42.57 4.73 20.62
CA ARG A 283 -42.18 3.32 20.58
C ARG A 283 -43.36 2.43 20.89
N ASP A 284 -43.43 1.31 20.19
CA ASP A 284 -44.53 0.36 20.30
C ASP A 284 -44.54 -0.39 21.64
N GLY A 285 -45.74 -0.78 22.09
CA GLY A 285 -45.95 -1.42 23.39
C GLY A 285 -45.74 -0.54 24.62
N THR A 286 -45.52 0.78 24.45
CA THR A 286 -45.34 1.74 25.56
C THR A 286 -46.61 2.53 25.86
N PHE A 287 -46.67 3.11 27.06
CA PHE A 287 -47.73 4.04 27.49
C PHE A 287 -47.21 5.48 27.53
N SER A 288 -48.08 6.41 27.14
CA SER A 288 -47.88 7.86 27.12
C SER A 288 -48.87 8.56 28.06
N ASP A 289 -48.46 9.72 28.58
CA ASP A 289 -49.27 10.61 29.41
C ASP A 289 -49.74 11.79 28.54
N LEU A 290 -51.00 11.78 28.11
CA LEU A 290 -51.54 12.80 27.20
C LEU A 290 -52.60 13.66 27.88
N ASN A 291 -52.59 14.96 27.54
CA ASN A 291 -53.52 15.98 28.03
C ASN A 291 -53.48 16.19 29.57
N GLY A 292 -52.38 15.79 30.23
CA GLY A 292 -52.25 15.84 31.69
C GLY A 292 -52.82 14.63 32.44
N GLU A 293 -53.33 13.63 31.72
CA GLU A 293 -53.69 12.31 32.25
C GLU A 293 -52.48 11.37 32.16
N VAL A 294 -52.41 10.36 33.05
CA VAL A 294 -51.29 9.41 33.12
C VAL A 294 -51.63 8.10 32.41
N GLY A 295 -50.74 7.59 31.56
CA GLY A 295 -50.81 6.26 30.96
C GLY A 295 -52.08 5.97 30.14
N ASN A 296 -52.69 7.01 29.56
CA ASN A 296 -53.98 6.96 28.87
C ASN A 296 -53.87 6.76 27.34
N PHE A 297 -52.67 6.83 26.76
CA PHE A 297 -52.43 6.55 25.35
C PHE A 297 -51.37 5.47 25.16
N ALA A 298 -51.52 4.63 24.14
CA ALA A 298 -50.54 3.61 23.79
C ALA A 298 -50.49 3.31 22.29
N ILE A 299 -49.31 2.92 21.80
CA ILE A 299 -49.10 2.44 20.43
C ILE A 299 -48.92 0.92 20.51
N ALA A 300 -49.71 0.15 19.76
CA ALA A 300 -49.67 -1.30 19.80
C ALA A 300 -48.44 -1.88 19.10
N ARG A 301 -48.00 -3.07 19.55
CA ARG A 301 -46.79 -3.72 19.05
C ARG A 301 -46.86 -3.92 17.53
N GLY A 302 -45.79 -3.55 16.83
CA GLY A 302 -45.67 -3.64 15.37
C GLY A 302 -46.27 -2.48 14.59
N ALA A 303 -46.92 -1.51 15.25
CA ALA A 303 -47.27 -0.23 14.63
C ALA A 303 -46.07 0.73 14.69
N VAL A 304 -45.88 1.51 13.62
CA VAL A 304 -44.86 2.56 13.53
C VAL A 304 -45.58 3.88 13.32
N ILE A 305 -45.21 4.92 14.07
CA ILE A 305 -45.73 6.28 13.90
C ILE A 305 -44.53 7.22 13.74
N GLU A 306 -44.39 7.85 12.59
CA GLU A 306 -43.18 8.61 12.24
C GLU A 306 -43.20 10.03 12.82
N ASN A 307 -44.37 10.67 12.92
CA ASN A 307 -44.44 12.11 13.14
C ASN A 307 -45.13 12.45 14.48
N ALA A 308 -44.66 13.51 15.14
CA ALA A 308 -45.33 14.07 16.30
C ALA A 308 -45.30 15.60 16.30
N THR A 309 -46.46 16.20 16.59
CA THR A 309 -46.58 17.63 16.90
C THR A 309 -47.15 17.76 18.31
N THR A 310 -46.45 18.42 19.23
CA THR A 310 -46.97 18.75 20.56
C THR A 310 -47.18 20.26 20.71
N GLY A 311 -47.46 20.73 21.92
CA GLY A 311 -48.34 21.89 22.13
C GLY A 311 -47.66 23.14 22.67
N SER A 312 -48.27 23.68 23.73
CA SER A 312 -47.72 24.79 24.54
C SER A 312 -47.32 24.32 25.96
N GLY A 313 -47.18 23.01 26.13
CA GLY A 313 -46.81 22.37 27.39
C GLY A 313 -45.30 22.40 27.61
N ARG A 314 -44.85 21.73 28.66
CA ARG A 314 -43.45 21.29 28.77
C ARG A 314 -43.38 19.82 28.41
N ASP A 315 -43.14 19.55 27.14
CA ASP A 315 -43.40 18.24 26.54
C ASP A 315 -42.15 17.36 26.55
N SER A 316 -42.36 16.06 26.78
CA SER A 316 -41.33 15.02 26.82
C SER A 316 -41.64 14.00 25.72
N ILE A 317 -40.85 14.00 24.64
CA ILE A 317 -41.09 13.17 23.45
C ILE A 317 -39.97 12.13 23.34
N THR A 318 -40.32 10.84 23.27
CA THR A 318 -39.38 9.77 22.93
C THR A 318 -39.66 9.33 21.50
N THR A 319 -38.66 9.39 20.63
CA THR A 319 -38.78 8.95 19.23
C THR A 319 -38.69 7.43 19.12
N ASN A 320 -38.91 6.87 17.92
CA ASN A 320 -38.70 5.45 17.64
C ASN A 320 -37.53 5.27 16.66
N SER A 321 -37.31 4.06 16.15
CA SER A 321 -36.18 3.77 15.25
C SER A 321 -36.47 4.08 13.77
N ALA A 322 -37.52 4.83 13.47
CA ALA A 322 -37.89 5.25 12.11
C ALA A 322 -37.32 6.65 11.83
N ASN A 323 -37.48 7.17 10.61
CA ASN A 323 -37.12 8.55 10.32
C ASN A 323 -38.24 9.46 10.87
N ASN A 324 -38.04 10.07 12.05
CA ASN A 324 -39.10 10.82 12.72
C ASN A 324 -39.14 12.31 12.32
N ASN A 325 -40.34 12.90 12.31
CA ASN A 325 -40.50 14.35 12.16
C ASN A 325 -41.22 14.92 13.38
N ILE A 326 -40.49 15.65 14.21
CA ILE A 326 -40.91 16.09 15.54
C ILE A 326 -41.02 17.61 15.58
N HIS A 327 -42.15 18.14 16.03
CA HIS A 327 -42.31 19.54 16.38
C HIS A 327 -42.90 19.66 17.79
N SER A 328 -42.10 20.01 18.80
CA SER A 328 -42.59 20.02 20.18
C SER A 328 -43.43 21.26 20.54
N GLY A 329 -43.27 22.35 19.78
CA GLY A 329 -44.18 23.48 19.78
C GLY A 329 -43.61 24.70 20.50
N SER A 330 -44.12 25.02 21.67
CA SER A 330 -43.54 26.05 22.55
C SER A 330 -43.56 25.59 24.00
N GLY A 331 -42.42 25.66 24.66
CA GLY A 331 -42.21 24.94 25.90
C GLY A 331 -40.76 25.03 26.35
N ASN A 332 -40.36 24.14 27.25
CA ASN A 332 -38.95 23.90 27.56
C ASN A 332 -38.75 22.39 27.43
N ASP A 333 -38.86 21.92 26.20
CA ASP A 333 -39.20 20.54 25.86
C ASP A 333 -37.98 19.63 25.93
N THR A 334 -38.23 18.33 26.01
CA THR A 334 -37.19 17.30 26.11
C THR A 334 -37.49 16.20 25.11
N ILE A 335 -36.70 16.14 24.06
CA ILE A 335 -36.82 15.16 22.99
C ILE A 335 -35.70 14.13 23.15
N PHE A 336 -36.04 12.86 23.29
CA PHE A 336 -35.11 11.75 23.33
C PHE A 336 -35.01 11.16 21.91
N GLY A 337 -33.93 11.49 21.21
CA GLY A 337 -33.63 10.97 19.88
C GLY A 337 -33.16 9.52 19.94
N SER A 338 -33.43 8.78 18.87
CA SER A 338 -33.12 7.36 18.70
C SER A 338 -32.33 7.16 17.39
N ASP A 339 -32.27 5.93 16.88
CA ASP A 339 -31.79 5.68 15.52
C ASP A 339 -32.79 6.22 14.48
N GLY A 340 -32.31 6.87 13.42
CA GLY A 340 -33.17 7.39 12.35
C GLY A 340 -32.61 8.63 11.68
N ASN A 341 -33.13 8.98 10.51
CA ASN A 341 -32.83 10.26 9.85
C ASN A 341 -33.89 11.28 10.24
N ASP A 342 -33.82 11.73 11.49
CA ASP A 342 -34.86 12.55 12.10
C ASP A 342 -34.81 14.01 11.64
N THR A 343 -35.96 14.68 11.71
CA THR A 343 -36.08 16.14 11.64
C THR A 343 -36.80 16.64 12.90
N ILE A 344 -36.11 17.44 13.70
CA ILE A 344 -36.55 17.82 15.05
C ILE A 344 -36.60 19.34 15.18
N ASN A 345 -37.76 19.88 15.54
CA ASN A 345 -37.95 21.30 15.80
C ASN A 345 -38.50 21.52 17.21
N GLY A 346 -37.63 21.85 18.17
CA GLY A 346 -38.03 22.18 19.54
C GLY A 346 -38.92 23.44 19.60
N GLY A 347 -38.75 24.32 18.61
CA GLY A 347 -39.66 25.44 18.39
C GLY A 347 -39.30 26.64 19.26
N ALA A 348 -40.02 26.86 20.35
CA ALA A 348 -39.93 28.10 21.12
C ALA A 348 -39.88 27.89 22.65
N GLY A 349 -38.66 27.77 23.17
CA GLY A 349 -38.33 28.23 24.52
C GLY A 349 -36.90 27.91 24.95
N SER A 350 -36.70 26.79 25.63
CA SER A 350 -35.37 26.31 26.03
C SER A 350 -35.36 24.79 26.02
N ASP A 351 -35.06 24.28 24.84
CA ASP A 351 -35.39 22.94 24.41
C ASP A 351 -34.15 22.04 24.37
N LEU A 352 -34.35 20.76 24.67
CA LEU A 352 -33.29 19.79 24.93
C LEU A 352 -33.46 18.57 24.02
N LEU A 353 -32.43 18.26 23.21
CA LEU A 353 -32.33 17.00 22.47
C LEU A 353 -31.32 16.08 23.15
N ALA A 354 -31.82 14.95 23.66
CA ALA A 354 -31.05 13.91 24.33
C ALA A 354 -30.69 12.79 23.36
N MET A 355 -29.42 12.43 23.33
CA MET A 355 -28.81 11.44 22.44
C MET A 355 -28.18 10.32 23.26
N GLY A 356 -28.32 9.08 22.80
CA GLY A 356 -27.95 7.89 23.59
C GLY A 356 -26.45 7.56 23.67
N GLY A 357 -25.64 8.01 22.71
CA GLY A 357 -24.20 7.74 22.64
C GLY A 357 -23.33 8.79 23.35
N ALA A 358 -22.02 8.57 23.37
CA ALA A 358 -21.05 9.58 23.81
C ALA A 358 -20.88 10.71 22.76
N PHE A 359 -20.55 11.93 23.18
CA PHE A 359 -20.40 13.09 22.27
C PHE A 359 -19.45 12.82 21.09
N THR A 360 -18.37 12.05 21.32
CA THR A 360 -17.37 11.71 20.31
C THR A 360 -17.84 10.71 19.25
N GLU A 361 -18.99 10.06 19.43
CA GLU A 361 -19.59 9.16 18.44
C GLU A 361 -20.35 9.92 17.34
N TYR A 362 -20.59 11.22 17.54
CA TYR A 362 -21.41 12.05 16.66
C TYR A 362 -20.57 13.04 15.85
N THR A 363 -20.81 13.08 14.54
CA THR A 363 -20.33 14.14 13.66
C THR A 363 -21.34 15.28 13.61
N PHE A 364 -20.88 16.51 13.82
CA PHE A 364 -21.71 17.72 13.77
C PHE A 364 -21.56 18.41 12.41
N GLY A 365 -22.64 18.97 11.88
CA GLY A 365 -22.63 19.66 10.58
C GLY A 365 -23.81 20.60 10.37
N CYS A 366 -23.95 21.10 9.14
CA CYS A 366 -25.11 21.86 8.69
C CYS A 366 -25.39 21.58 7.22
N ASN A 367 -26.68 21.49 6.88
CA ASN A 367 -27.15 21.57 5.50
C ASN A 367 -28.50 22.30 5.51
N GLY A 368 -28.45 23.62 5.77
CA GLY A 368 -29.61 24.51 5.97
C GLY A 368 -30.27 24.44 7.36
N ALA A 369 -29.85 23.50 8.21
CA ALA A 369 -30.17 23.36 9.63
C ALA A 369 -29.01 22.62 10.31
N ALA A 370 -28.88 22.73 11.63
CA ALA A 370 -27.87 21.96 12.37
C ALA A 370 -28.11 20.45 12.20
N THR A 371 -27.03 19.68 12.06
CA THR A 371 -27.10 18.23 11.90
C THR A 371 -26.20 17.50 12.86
N LEU A 372 -26.65 16.34 13.29
CA LEU A 372 -25.93 15.39 14.12
C LEU A 372 -25.99 14.02 13.42
N THR A 373 -24.84 13.43 13.13
CA THR A 373 -24.73 12.19 12.36
C THR A 373 -24.02 11.11 13.17
N VAL A 374 -24.62 9.91 13.27
CA VAL A 374 -24.03 8.72 13.91
C VAL A 374 -24.40 7.48 13.10
N ASN A 375 -23.47 6.54 12.93
CA ASN A 375 -23.69 5.28 12.19
C ASN A 375 -24.30 5.45 10.78
N GLY A 376 -24.10 6.61 10.13
CA GLY A 376 -24.69 6.96 8.83
C GLY A 376 -26.11 7.56 8.88
N ASN A 377 -26.78 7.53 10.03
CA ASN A 377 -28.05 8.21 10.27
C ASN A 377 -27.82 9.68 10.64
N THR A 378 -28.65 10.59 10.13
CA THR A 378 -28.50 12.05 10.36
C THR A 378 -29.77 12.68 10.93
N THR A 379 -29.72 13.09 12.18
CA THR A 379 -30.72 13.94 12.84
C THR A 379 -30.48 15.40 12.45
N ARG A 380 -31.49 16.05 11.88
CA ARG A 380 -31.50 17.49 11.54
C ARG A 380 -32.31 18.22 12.60
N PHE A 381 -31.78 19.28 13.21
CA PHE A 381 -32.50 19.97 14.29
C PHE A 381 -32.46 21.51 14.22
N THR A 382 -33.53 22.13 14.75
CA THR A 382 -33.72 23.58 14.87
C THR A 382 -34.44 23.93 16.17
N GLY A 383 -34.18 25.09 16.75
CA GLY A 383 -34.81 25.50 18.02
C GLY A 383 -34.51 24.50 19.14
N ILE A 384 -33.23 24.18 19.33
CA ILE A 384 -32.72 23.33 20.40
C ILE A 384 -31.52 24.07 20.99
N GLU A 385 -31.60 24.45 22.26
CA GLU A 385 -30.56 25.21 22.94
C GLU A 385 -29.56 24.28 23.66
N THR A 386 -29.99 23.06 24.01
CA THR A 386 -29.17 22.09 24.76
C THR A 386 -29.16 20.72 24.08
N LEU A 387 -27.97 20.16 23.90
CA LEU A 387 -27.78 18.76 23.58
C LEU A 387 -27.25 18.02 24.80
N THR A 388 -27.75 16.81 25.08
CA THR A 388 -27.22 15.95 26.12
C THR A 388 -26.83 14.59 25.56
N PHE A 389 -25.68 14.10 25.98
CA PHE A 389 -25.05 12.85 25.56
C PHE A 389 -24.82 11.96 26.80
N ALA A 390 -24.42 10.69 26.60
CA ALA A 390 -24.16 9.77 27.70
C ALA A 390 -23.04 10.24 28.66
N ASP A 391 -22.13 11.08 28.18
CA ASP A 391 -20.89 11.53 28.82
C ASP A 391 -20.85 13.04 29.14
N GLY A 392 -21.81 13.84 28.65
CA GLY A 392 -21.79 15.29 28.88
C GLY A 392 -22.94 16.08 28.25
N THR A 393 -22.82 17.40 28.31
CA THR A 393 -23.78 18.33 27.71
C THR A 393 -23.07 19.34 26.81
N ALA A 394 -23.73 19.70 25.70
CA ALA A 394 -23.28 20.76 24.81
C ALA A 394 -24.36 21.83 24.66
N VAL A 395 -23.97 23.10 24.81
CA VAL A 395 -24.86 24.24 24.59
C VAL A 395 -24.74 24.69 23.14
N VAL A 396 -25.90 24.89 22.50
CA VAL A 396 -26.02 25.35 21.11
C VAL A 396 -26.03 26.89 21.11
N GLY A 397 -24.87 27.50 20.86
CA GLY A 397 -24.76 28.94 20.67
C GLY A 397 -24.98 29.32 19.21
N SER A 398 -25.76 30.37 18.92
CA SER A 398 -25.81 30.98 17.60
C SER A 398 -25.13 32.35 17.61
N SER A 399 -24.48 32.72 16.49
CA SER A 399 -23.94 34.07 16.35
C SER A 399 -25.05 35.10 16.13
N ALA A 400 -24.80 36.37 16.47
CA ALA A 400 -25.80 37.45 16.44
C ALA A 400 -26.43 37.71 15.05
N ASN A 401 -25.85 37.17 13.98
CA ASN A 401 -26.35 37.24 12.61
C ASN A 401 -26.85 35.89 12.06
N GLY A 402 -26.86 34.82 12.87
CA GLY A 402 -27.29 33.47 12.48
C GLY A 402 -26.39 32.74 11.46
N GLN A 403 -25.19 33.28 11.18
CA GLN A 403 -24.27 32.77 10.14
C GLN A 403 -23.38 31.61 10.60
N THR A 404 -23.33 31.39 11.92
CA THR A 404 -22.61 30.28 12.52
C THR A 404 -23.36 29.74 13.72
N ILE A 405 -23.27 28.42 13.91
CA ILE A 405 -23.67 27.73 15.14
C ILE A 405 -22.39 27.21 15.78
N THR A 406 -22.25 27.42 17.09
CA THR A 406 -21.12 26.98 17.89
C THR A 406 -21.61 26.09 19.02
N PHE A 407 -21.28 24.81 18.95
CA PHE A 407 -21.52 23.83 20.01
C PHE A 407 -20.39 23.92 21.02
N THR A 408 -20.68 24.24 22.28
CA THR A 408 -19.68 24.24 23.35
C THR A 408 -19.97 23.12 24.34
N ALA A 409 -19.12 22.08 24.36
CA ALA A 409 -19.25 20.94 25.24
C ALA A 409 -18.51 21.13 26.58
N THR A 410 -19.10 20.65 27.68
CA THR A 410 -18.47 20.65 29.01
C THR A 410 -18.83 19.39 29.80
N GLY A 411 -17.83 18.75 30.43
CA GLY A 411 -18.01 17.54 31.23
C GLY A 411 -16.69 17.03 31.82
N ALA A 412 -16.70 15.86 32.46
CA ALA A 412 -15.55 15.36 33.24
C ALA A 412 -14.34 14.92 32.39
N ASP A 413 -14.57 14.42 31.16
CA ASP A 413 -13.53 13.86 30.29
C ASP A 413 -13.13 14.79 29.13
N TYR A 414 -13.67 16.02 29.08
CA TYR A 414 -13.47 16.94 27.96
C TYR A 414 -12.32 17.93 28.21
N ALA A 415 -11.29 17.83 27.37
CA ALA A 415 -10.68 19.03 26.80
C ALA A 415 -11.81 19.89 26.20
N ALA A 416 -11.89 21.18 26.53
CA ALA A 416 -13.01 21.99 26.07
C ALA A 416 -13.06 21.93 24.53
N CYS A 417 -14.24 21.66 23.97
CA CYS A 417 -14.39 21.45 22.53
C CYS A 417 -15.41 22.43 21.97
N ARG A 418 -15.10 23.00 20.80
CA ARG A 418 -15.98 23.90 20.06
C ARG A 418 -16.09 23.47 18.61
N VAL A 419 -17.23 22.93 18.23
CA VAL A 419 -17.57 22.80 16.81
C VAL A 419 -18.22 24.10 16.36
N THR A 420 -17.67 24.74 15.33
CA THR A 420 -18.30 25.87 14.65
C THR A 420 -18.67 25.44 13.24
N VAL A 421 -19.92 25.68 12.86
CA VAL A 421 -20.47 25.30 11.56
C VAL A 421 -20.87 26.56 10.80
N ASP A 422 -20.48 26.66 9.52
CA ASP A 422 -20.94 27.72 8.63
C ASP A 422 -22.36 27.37 8.15
N THR A 423 -23.34 28.20 8.52
CA THR A 423 -24.74 27.97 8.16
C THR A 423 -25.17 28.68 6.89
N ASN A 424 -24.33 29.55 6.31
CA ASN A 424 -24.65 30.33 5.11
C ASN A 424 -23.65 30.15 3.96
N ASN A 425 -22.64 29.29 4.11
CA ASN A 425 -21.59 28.99 3.13
C ASN A 425 -20.86 30.27 2.67
N SER A 426 -20.50 31.13 3.64
CA SER A 426 -19.76 32.38 3.39
C SER A 426 -18.24 32.25 3.57
N ALA A 427 -17.80 31.21 4.27
CA ALA A 427 -16.45 30.72 4.28
C ALA A 427 -16.18 29.75 3.11
N ASN A 428 -14.96 29.23 3.05
CA ASN A 428 -14.53 28.13 2.19
C ASN A 428 -14.48 26.79 2.95
N TRP A 429 -15.18 26.72 4.08
CA TRP A 429 -15.29 25.55 4.94
C TRP A 429 -16.71 25.43 5.47
N SER A 430 -17.17 24.19 5.63
CA SER A 430 -18.51 23.85 6.10
C SER A 430 -18.57 23.76 7.63
N ALA A 431 -17.53 23.22 8.26
CA ALA A 431 -17.36 23.21 9.71
C ALA A 431 -15.88 23.20 10.11
N TYR A 432 -15.59 23.62 11.34
CA TYR A 432 -14.35 23.30 12.02
C TYR A 432 -14.58 22.93 13.49
N THR A 433 -13.71 22.09 14.03
CA THR A 433 -13.72 21.61 15.42
C THR A 433 -12.43 22.03 16.11
N ASP A 434 -12.55 22.90 17.11
CA ASP A 434 -11.45 23.33 17.97
C ASP A 434 -11.41 22.51 19.27
N THR A 435 -10.25 21.95 19.62
CA THR A 435 -10.01 21.35 20.95
C THR A 435 -9.08 22.24 21.77
N PHE A 436 -9.34 22.37 23.07
CA PHE A 436 -8.58 23.24 23.97
C PHE A 436 -8.08 22.49 25.21
N ASP A 437 -6.88 22.81 25.68
CA ASP A 437 -6.36 22.29 26.94
C ASP A 437 -7.15 22.79 28.17
N SER A 438 -6.81 22.28 29.35
CA SER A 438 -7.47 22.67 30.61
C SER A 438 -7.25 24.13 31.03
N SER A 439 -6.39 24.88 30.33
CA SER A 439 -6.21 26.33 30.49
C SER A 439 -7.01 27.16 29.47
N GLY A 440 -7.59 26.53 28.46
CA GLY A 440 -8.28 27.18 27.34
C GLY A 440 -7.37 27.53 26.16
N THR A 441 -6.17 26.94 26.06
CA THR A 441 -5.27 27.12 24.92
C THR A 441 -5.63 26.11 23.82
N LEU A 442 -5.71 26.57 22.56
CA LEU A 442 -6.04 25.73 21.41
C LEU A 442 -4.97 24.65 21.20
N LEU A 443 -5.39 23.38 21.11
CA LEU A 443 -4.55 22.21 20.87
C LEU A 443 -4.65 21.75 19.42
N THR A 444 -5.88 21.62 18.89
CA THR A 444 -6.11 21.28 17.48
C THR A 444 -7.28 22.07 16.92
N ARG A 445 -7.26 22.31 15.59
CA ARG A 445 -8.42 22.68 14.79
C ARG A 445 -8.52 21.71 13.62
N THR A 446 -9.63 20.99 13.50
CA THR A 446 -9.94 20.15 12.33
C THR A 446 -11.05 20.81 11.52
N THR A 447 -10.73 21.25 10.30
CA THR A 447 -11.63 21.96 9.38
C THR A 447 -12.04 21.05 8.24
N LEU A 448 -13.34 20.98 7.94
CA LEU A 448 -13.87 20.35 6.72
C LEU A 448 -14.11 21.44 5.68
N ASN A 449 -13.27 21.47 4.65
CA ASN A 449 -13.34 22.47 3.58
C ASN A 449 -14.49 22.16 2.61
N ASP A 450 -14.93 23.18 1.86
CA ASP A 450 -16.02 23.04 0.86
C ASP A 450 -15.64 22.17 -0.35
N ASP A 451 -14.33 21.96 -0.58
CA ASP A 451 -13.79 21.07 -1.61
C ASP A 451 -13.81 19.58 -1.20
N GLY A 452 -14.16 19.28 0.05
CA GLY A 452 -14.19 17.94 0.63
C GLY A 452 -12.93 17.58 1.43
N THR A 453 -11.85 18.37 1.35
CA THR A 453 -10.61 18.08 2.09
C THR A 453 -10.77 18.33 3.59
N ILE A 454 -10.12 17.50 4.40
CA ILE A 454 -10.06 17.67 5.86
C ILE A 454 -8.69 18.24 6.21
N ARG A 455 -8.65 19.45 6.80
CA ARG A 455 -7.43 20.12 7.25
C ARG A 455 -7.35 20.18 8.77
N THR A 456 -6.41 19.45 9.35
CA THR A 456 -6.10 19.47 10.79
C THR A 456 -4.85 20.32 11.08
N GLU A 457 -5.05 21.41 11.79
CA GLU A 457 -4.03 22.19 12.49
C GLU A 457 -3.78 21.59 13.88
N SER A 458 -2.52 21.31 14.22
CA SER A 458 -2.10 20.85 15.57
C SER A 458 -1.07 21.81 16.14
N PHE A 459 -1.31 22.32 17.36
CA PHE A 459 -0.52 23.37 18.00
C PHE A 459 0.26 22.81 19.20
N VAL A 460 1.57 23.07 19.25
CA VAL A 460 2.45 22.65 20.35
C VAL A 460 3.27 23.85 20.81
N GLY A 461 2.75 24.56 21.81
CA GLY A 461 3.32 25.82 22.27
C GLY A 461 3.08 26.92 21.25
N THR A 462 4.14 27.40 20.60
CA THR A 462 4.07 28.39 19.50
C THR A 462 4.35 27.79 18.12
N ALA A 463 4.79 26.54 18.02
CA ALA A 463 4.94 25.84 16.75
C ALA A 463 3.65 25.08 16.40
N TYR A 464 3.42 24.83 15.11
CA TYR A 464 2.25 24.07 14.66
C TYR A 464 2.53 23.28 13.38
N SER A 465 1.72 22.24 13.16
CA SER A 465 1.67 21.50 11.91
C SER A 465 0.28 21.58 11.29
N THR A 466 0.20 21.64 9.96
CA THR A 466 -1.07 21.49 9.22
C THR A 466 -1.02 20.25 8.36
N THR A 467 -1.92 19.31 8.58
CA THR A 467 -2.15 18.15 7.71
C THR A 467 -3.45 18.35 6.96
N ALA A 468 -3.42 18.22 5.63
CA ALA A 468 -4.61 18.05 4.81
C ALA A 468 -4.70 16.60 4.33
N THR A 469 -5.91 16.06 4.28
CA THR A 469 -6.26 14.72 3.80
C THR A 469 -7.35 14.84 2.73
N ASP A 470 -7.25 14.03 1.69
CA ASP A 470 -8.24 13.92 0.61
C ASP A 470 -8.81 12.50 0.53
N ASP A 471 -9.86 12.23 1.31
CA ASP A 471 -10.59 10.95 1.29
C ASP A 471 -11.39 10.73 -0.04
N GLY A 472 -11.31 11.65 -1.01
CA GLY A 472 -12.17 11.72 -2.19
C GLY A 472 -11.50 11.49 -3.55
N ASP A 473 -10.21 11.16 -3.60
CA ASP A 473 -9.40 11.03 -4.82
C ASP A 473 -9.51 12.27 -5.76
N GLN A 474 -9.62 13.49 -5.20
CA GLN A 474 -9.75 14.74 -5.97
C GLN A 474 -8.39 15.26 -6.45
N PHE A 475 -7.35 15.04 -5.65
CA PHE A 475 -5.97 15.37 -5.94
C PHE A 475 -5.13 14.10 -6.24
N ASP A 476 -3.85 14.27 -6.54
CA ASP A 476 -2.89 13.16 -6.73
C ASP A 476 -2.14 12.80 -5.42
N TRP A 477 -2.68 13.22 -4.27
CA TRP A 477 -2.15 13.00 -2.95
C TRP A 477 -3.25 12.66 -1.94
N ASP A 478 -2.97 11.65 -1.13
CA ASP A 478 -3.79 11.18 0.01
C ASP A 478 -3.62 12.12 1.20
N THR A 479 -2.37 12.43 1.56
CA THR A 479 -2.07 13.38 2.65
C THR A 479 -0.94 14.34 2.35
N ILE A 480 -1.06 15.58 2.81
CA ILE A 480 0.03 16.56 2.82
C ILE A 480 0.13 17.27 4.17
N THR A 481 1.30 17.17 4.79
CA THR A 481 1.63 17.81 6.07
C THR A 481 2.69 18.88 5.88
N TYR A 482 2.48 20.04 6.50
CA TYR A 482 3.42 21.15 6.59
C TYR A 482 3.76 21.39 8.06
N ASP A 483 5.04 21.38 8.41
CA ASP A 483 5.54 21.68 9.75
C ASP A 483 6.14 23.08 9.79
N TYR A 484 5.69 23.92 10.73
CA TYR A 484 6.14 25.31 10.89
C TYR A 484 6.86 25.50 12.23
N ASP A 485 7.82 26.43 12.26
CA ASP A 485 8.43 26.89 13.50
C ASP A 485 7.57 27.96 14.23
N ALA A 486 8.12 28.52 15.29
CA ALA A 486 7.45 29.53 16.11
C ALA A 486 7.31 30.92 15.44
N ASP A 487 8.00 31.14 14.32
CA ASP A 487 8.05 32.41 13.58
C ASP A 487 7.33 32.30 12.21
N ASP A 488 6.45 31.30 12.05
CA ASP A 488 5.70 31.00 10.81
C ASP A 488 6.60 30.63 9.61
N THR A 489 7.79 30.09 9.88
CA THR A 489 8.69 29.59 8.83
C THR A 489 8.46 28.09 8.61
N LEU A 490 8.16 27.72 7.36
CA LEU A 490 8.05 26.33 6.93
C LEU A 490 9.39 25.60 7.12
N LEU A 491 9.39 24.55 7.94
CA LEU A 491 10.54 23.69 8.19
C LEU A 491 10.55 22.45 7.29
N ARG A 492 9.39 21.82 7.10
CA ARG A 492 9.28 20.54 6.41
C ARG A 492 7.91 20.39 5.75
N THR A 493 7.89 19.73 4.59
CA THR A 493 6.67 19.15 4.03
C THR A 493 6.80 17.63 3.97
N THR A 494 5.69 16.92 4.18
CA THR A 494 5.56 15.48 3.93
C THR A 494 4.30 15.26 3.11
N THR A 495 4.43 14.73 1.91
CA THR A 495 3.32 14.37 1.02
C THR A 495 3.30 12.86 0.82
N VAL A 496 2.15 12.21 0.99
CA VAL A 496 1.91 10.84 0.55
C VAL A 496 1.04 10.93 -0.70
N MET A 497 1.58 10.45 -1.82
CA MET A 497 0.91 10.39 -3.12
C MET A 497 0.06 9.11 -3.21
N ASP A 498 -1.05 9.11 -3.95
CA ASP A 498 -1.96 7.94 -4.07
C ASP A 498 -1.27 6.71 -4.67
N ASN A 499 -0.21 6.93 -5.44
CA ASN A 499 0.64 5.87 -5.99
C ASN A 499 1.58 5.23 -4.97
N GLY A 500 1.49 5.59 -3.68
CA GLY A 500 2.31 5.08 -2.59
C GLY A 500 3.64 5.80 -2.37
N VAL A 501 3.99 6.79 -3.19
CA VAL A 501 5.25 7.52 -3.01
C VAL A 501 5.12 8.54 -1.89
N ARG A 502 5.90 8.38 -0.83
CA ARG A 502 6.06 9.39 0.22
C ARG A 502 7.22 10.32 -0.10
N ARG A 503 6.96 11.62 -0.17
CA ARG A 503 7.94 12.69 -0.38
C ARG A 503 8.09 13.52 0.89
N VAL A 504 9.32 13.79 1.30
CA VAL A 504 9.66 14.67 2.42
C VAL A 504 10.62 15.73 1.90
N ALA A 505 10.28 17.01 2.03
CA ALA A 505 11.20 18.11 1.71
C ALA A 505 11.51 18.92 2.98
N GLU A 506 12.79 19.16 3.24
CA GLU A 506 13.28 19.94 4.39
C GLU A 506 13.78 21.31 3.93
N TYR A 507 13.32 22.38 4.57
CA TYR A 507 13.53 23.76 4.15
C TYR A 507 14.46 24.51 5.10
N ALA A 508 15.30 25.38 4.53
CA ALA A 508 16.07 26.37 5.29
C ALA A 508 15.99 27.72 4.57
N ASN A 509 15.60 28.77 5.29
CA ASN A 509 15.38 30.12 4.74
C ASN A 509 14.44 30.15 3.50
N GLY A 510 13.41 29.28 3.48
CA GLY A 510 12.43 29.18 2.40
C GLY A 510 12.91 28.42 1.15
N VAL A 511 14.10 27.81 1.16
CA VAL A 511 14.62 26.97 0.07
C VAL A 511 14.70 25.53 0.55
N ALA A 512 14.23 24.57 -0.26
CA ALA A 512 14.42 23.15 0.02
C ALA A 512 15.92 22.81 0.02
N THR A 513 16.37 22.05 1.01
CA THR A 513 17.77 21.63 1.19
C THR A 513 17.95 20.15 0.86
N HIS A 514 17.00 19.32 1.29
CA HIS A 514 16.91 17.91 0.96
C HIS A 514 15.47 17.59 0.55
N MET A 515 15.30 16.71 -0.42
CA MET A 515 14.01 16.11 -0.77
C MET A 515 14.20 14.59 -0.89
N THR A 516 13.67 13.85 0.08
CA THR A 516 13.66 12.38 0.08
C THR A 516 12.33 11.88 -0.47
N ALA A 517 12.38 10.98 -1.45
CA ALA A 517 11.25 10.16 -1.87
C ALA A 517 11.47 8.72 -1.42
N THR A 518 10.40 8.04 -1.01
CA THR A 518 10.37 6.62 -0.66
C THR A 518 9.17 6.00 -1.35
N ASP A 519 9.33 4.87 -2.02
CA ASP A 519 8.22 4.09 -2.54
C ASP A 519 7.68 3.16 -1.44
N LEU A 520 6.48 3.44 -0.93
CA LEU A 520 5.85 2.61 0.10
C LEU A 520 5.04 1.44 -0.50
N SER A 521 4.86 1.42 -1.82
CA SER A 521 3.97 0.49 -2.53
C SER A 521 4.67 -0.42 -3.54
N ASP A 522 6.01 -0.35 -3.68
CA ASP A 522 6.81 -1.23 -4.53
C ASP A 522 6.37 -1.16 -6.01
N VAL A 523 6.16 0.06 -6.51
CA VAL A 523 5.64 0.40 -7.85
C VAL A 523 6.76 0.74 -8.83
N TYR A 524 7.89 1.26 -8.34
CA TYR A 524 9.05 1.65 -9.12
C TYR A 524 10.26 0.75 -8.82
N ASP A 525 11.20 0.65 -9.76
CA ASP A 525 12.48 -0.09 -9.57
C ASP A 525 13.45 0.57 -8.54
N TRP A 526 12.95 1.44 -7.65
CA TRP A 526 13.70 2.15 -6.62
C TRP A 526 12.93 2.24 -5.30
N ASP A 527 13.61 1.89 -4.20
CA ASP A 527 13.11 1.96 -2.83
C ASP A 527 13.07 3.43 -2.34
N SER A 528 14.14 4.17 -2.58
CA SER A 528 14.23 5.56 -2.15
C SER A 528 15.26 6.38 -2.93
N TYR A 529 15.08 7.70 -2.98
CA TYR A 529 16.12 8.63 -3.40
C TYR A 529 16.07 9.93 -2.60
N THR A 530 17.21 10.59 -2.42
CA THR A 530 17.32 11.92 -1.81
C THR A 530 18.03 12.88 -2.74
N ASP A 531 17.33 13.95 -3.15
CA ASP A 531 17.91 15.09 -3.86
C ASP A 531 18.43 16.11 -2.84
N THR A 532 19.69 16.54 -2.98
CA THR A 532 20.28 17.63 -2.18
C THR A 532 20.44 18.89 -3.02
N TYR A 533 20.07 20.05 -2.46
CA TYR A 533 20.07 21.34 -3.15
C TYR A 533 21.00 22.36 -2.49
N ALA A 534 21.61 23.21 -3.31
CA ALA A 534 22.35 24.38 -2.86
C ALA A 534 21.42 25.52 -2.45
N ALA A 535 21.93 26.50 -1.70
CA ALA A 535 21.18 27.67 -1.23
C ALA A 535 20.58 28.56 -2.35
N ASN A 536 20.93 28.33 -3.62
CA ASN A 536 20.32 28.98 -4.79
C ASN A 536 19.22 28.14 -5.47
N GLY A 537 18.81 27.01 -4.86
CA GLY A 537 17.81 26.08 -5.38
C GLY A 537 18.31 25.11 -6.45
N ALA A 538 19.60 25.15 -6.84
CA ALA A 538 20.15 24.19 -7.79
C ALA A 538 20.44 22.85 -7.12
N ARG A 539 19.99 21.73 -7.72
CA ARG A 539 20.34 20.38 -7.26
C ARG A 539 21.86 20.16 -7.40
N VAL A 540 22.46 19.57 -6.36
CA VAL A 540 23.90 19.29 -6.23
C VAL A 540 24.17 17.79 -6.26
N SER A 541 23.34 16.98 -5.59
CA SER A 541 23.37 15.52 -5.69
C SER A 541 21.97 14.91 -5.76
N GLN A 542 21.90 13.65 -6.20
CA GLN A 542 20.78 12.74 -6.03
C GLN A 542 21.36 11.38 -5.66
N ASP A 543 21.02 10.88 -4.48
CA ASP A 543 21.50 9.60 -3.97
C ASP A 543 20.30 8.63 -3.92
N MET A 544 20.33 7.56 -4.71
CA MET A 544 19.21 6.65 -4.96
C MET A 544 19.56 5.21 -4.59
N THR A 545 18.65 4.51 -3.93
CA THR A 545 18.72 3.06 -3.64
C THR A 545 17.74 2.33 -4.55
N LEU A 546 18.22 1.33 -5.28
CA LEU A 546 17.40 0.43 -6.09
C LEU A 546 17.00 -0.82 -5.29
N ASP A 547 15.86 -1.43 -5.58
CA ASP A 547 15.34 -2.61 -4.83
C ASP A 547 16.27 -3.83 -4.94
N ASN A 548 17.09 -3.86 -5.99
CA ASN A 548 18.15 -4.85 -6.19
C ASN A 548 19.42 -4.58 -5.35
N GLY A 549 19.40 -3.60 -4.44
CA GLY A 549 20.48 -3.30 -3.49
C GLY A 549 21.60 -2.41 -4.03
N LEU A 550 21.54 -1.99 -5.30
CA LEU A 550 22.51 -1.04 -5.86
C LEU A 550 22.23 0.39 -5.39
N VAL A 551 23.27 1.13 -5.06
CA VAL A 551 23.20 2.57 -4.72
C VAL A 551 23.78 3.40 -5.86
N VAL A 552 23.02 4.40 -6.32
CA VAL A 552 23.34 5.30 -7.43
C VAL A 552 23.47 6.74 -6.91
N GLU A 553 24.71 7.23 -6.81
CA GLU A 553 25.04 8.60 -6.43
C GLU A 553 25.26 9.44 -7.70
N THR A 554 24.43 10.45 -7.95
CA THR A 554 24.56 11.36 -9.09
C THR A 554 24.93 12.75 -8.63
N ALA A 555 26.10 13.25 -9.06
CA ALA A 555 26.52 14.63 -8.82
C ALA A 555 26.12 15.56 -9.97
N PHE A 556 25.77 16.80 -9.64
CA PHE A 556 25.36 17.83 -10.58
C PHE A 556 26.26 19.07 -10.50
N SER A 557 26.59 19.64 -11.66
CA SER A 557 27.32 20.90 -11.80
C SER A 557 26.65 21.76 -12.87
N GLY A 558 26.30 23.00 -12.53
CA GLY A 558 25.56 23.90 -13.42
C GLY A 558 24.18 23.36 -13.87
N GLY A 559 23.58 22.43 -13.11
CA GLY A 559 22.32 21.76 -13.46
C GLY A 559 22.46 20.57 -14.42
N GLN A 560 23.67 20.26 -14.90
CA GLN A 560 23.96 19.05 -15.67
C GLN A 560 24.60 17.98 -14.78
N ARG A 561 24.45 16.71 -15.16
CA ARG A 561 25.16 15.60 -14.47
C ARG A 561 26.65 15.72 -14.72
N SER A 562 27.45 15.75 -13.65
CA SER A 562 28.92 15.74 -13.74
C SER A 562 29.50 14.34 -13.55
N SER A 563 28.89 13.54 -12.68
CA SER A 563 29.24 12.13 -12.49
C SER A 563 28.06 11.30 -11.99
N VAL A 564 28.09 10.00 -12.27
CA VAL A 564 27.20 8.99 -11.69
C VAL A 564 28.08 7.86 -11.16
N THR A 565 28.07 7.63 -9.86
CA THR A 565 28.68 6.44 -9.23
C THR A 565 27.59 5.44 -8.93
N VAL A 566 27.77 4.19 -9.35
CA VAL A 566 26.93 3.06 -8.95
C VAL A 566 27.79 2.13 -8.09
N SER A 567 27.28 1.73 -6.93
CA SER A 567 27.95 0.80 -6.02
C SER A 567 27.06 -0.40 -5.70
N ASP A 568 27.69 -1.55 -5.51
CA ASP A 568 27.05 -2.82 -5.16
C ASP A 568 27.46 -3.21 -3.74
N ALA A 569 26.85 -2.54 -2.76
CA ALA A 569 27.12 -2.78 -1.34
C ALA A 569 26.69 -4.19 -0.87
N GLN A 570 25.94 -4.93 -1.69
CA GLN A 570 25.43 -6.26 -1.39
C GLN A 570 26.21 -7.40 -2.08
N ASP A 571 27.27 -7.11 -2.85
CA ASP A 571 28.14 -8.11 -3.50
C ASP A 571 27.35 -9.10 -4.40
N THR A 572 26.41 -8.54 -5.19
CA THR A 572 25.51 -9.27 -6.10
C THR A 572 26.04 -9.36 -7.54
N ARG A 573 27.03 -8.53 -7.87
CA ARG A 573 27.69 -8.40 -9.17
C ARG A 573 29.10 -8.99 -9.10
N SER A 574 29.85 -8.80 -10.18
CA SER A 574 31.28 -9.08 -10.23
C SER A 574 32.12 -7.79 -10.16
N TRP A 575 31.53 -6.73 -9.58
CA TRP A 575 32.13 -5.41 -9.40
C TRP A 575 31.54 -4.70 -8.19
N THR A 576 32.38 -3.96 -7.46
CA THR A 576 32.02 -3.26 -6.22
C THR A 576 31.48 -1.86 -6.51
N SER A 577 32.03 -1.17 -7.51
CA SER A 577 31.46 0.09 -8.02
C SER A 577 31.91 0.41 -9.45
N TYR A 578 31.21 1.33 -10.10
CA TYR A 578 31.74 2.11 -11.21
C TYR A 578 31.31 3.57 -11.15
N THR A 579 32.18 4.47 -11.60
CA THR A 579 31.89 5.90 -11.77
C THR A 579 31.98 6.29 -13.23
N ASP A 580 30.89 6.81 -13.76
CA ASP A 580 30.81 7.52 -15.04
C ASP A 580 31.04 9.02 -14.80
N THR A 581 31.87 9.66 -15.62
CA THR A 581 32.02 11.13 -15.64
C THR A 581 31.61 11.70 -17.00
N PHE A 582 31.01 12.89 -16.99
CA PHE A 582 30.43 13.51 -18.17
C PHE A 582 31.15 14.79 -18.57
N ASP A 583 31.23 15.06 -19.87
CA ASP A 583 31.75 16.32 -20.41
C ASP A 583 30.75 17.48 -20.23
N GLN A 584 31.16 18.71 -20.58
CA GLN A 584 30.30 19.90 -20.48
C GLN A 584 29.08 19.87 -21.42
N SER A 585 29.02 18.94 -22.37
CA SER A 585 27.89 18.71 -23.27
C SER A 585 26.98 17.57 -22.80
N GLY A 586 27.32 16.90 -21.70
CA GLY A 586 26.58 15.77 -21.14
C GLY A 586 26.92 14.41 -21.76
N ASN A 587 27.97 14.29 -22.57
CA ASN A 587 28.43 13.00 -23.10
C ASN A 587 29.30 12.28 -22.07
N LEU A 588 29.28 10.94 -22.08
CA LEU A 588 30.18 10.12 -21.27
C LEU A 588 31.64 10.36 -21.69
N ALA A 589 32.48 10.83 -20.77
CA ALA A 589 33.91 11.09 -21.00
C ALA A 589 34.79 9.94 -20.49
N THR A 590 34.51 9.43 -19.29
CA THR A 590 35.20 8.26 -18.72
C THR A 590 34.25 7.36 -17.94
N ARG A 591 34.59 6.07 -17.86
CA ARG A 591 34.04 5.10 -16.90
C ARG A 591 35.21 4.44 -16.15
N SER A 592 35.21 4.52 -14.83
CA SER A 592 36.13 3.77 -13.96
C SER A 592 35.35 2.70 -13.22
N MET A 593 35.71 1.41 -13.37
CA MET A 593 35.01 0.28 -12.75
C MET A 593 35.97 -0.53 -11.88
N GLN A 594 35.56 -0.85 -10.65
CA GLN A 594 36.34 -1.62 -9.69
C GLN A 594 35.72 -3.01 -9.52
N HIS A 595 36.47 -4.06 -9.86
CA HIS A 595 36.06 -5.45 -9.70
C HIS A 595 36.47 -6.02 -8.34
N ASP A 596 35.65 -6.91 -7.79
CA ASP A 596 35.87 -7.61 -6.49
C ASP A 596 37.12 -8.50 -6.54
N SER A 597 37.52 -8.92 -7.75
CA SER A 597 38.83 -9.54 -8.00
C SER A 597 40.04 -8.65 -7.66
N GLY A 598 39.87 -7.34 -7.47
CA GLY A 598 40.94 -6.36 -7.28
C GLY A 598 41.33 -5.59 -8.57
N LEU A 599 40.87 -6.05 -9.74
CA LEU A 599 41.11 -5.37 -11.01
C LEU A 599 40.32 -4.06 -11.12
N ARG A 600 40.96 -2.99 -11.59
CA ARG A 600 40.32 -1.72 -11.97
C ARG A 600 40.34 -1.56 -13.48
N VAL A 601 39.21 -1.18 -14.07
CA VAL A 601 39.04 -0.98 -15.52
C VAL A 601 38.64 0.47 -15.79
N ASP A 602 39.56 1.26 -16.33
CA ASP A 602 39.36 2.64 -16.75
C ASP A 602 39.14 2.70 -18.27
N THR A 603 37.95 3.13 -18.70
CA THR A 603 37.62 3.37 -20.12
C THR A 603 37.52 4.86 -20.38
N THR A 604 38.19 5.35 -21.42
CA THR A 604 38.02 6.72 -21.93
C THR A 604 37.21 6.70 -23.23
N PHE A 605 36.44 7.76 -23.46
CA PHE A 605 35.59 7.91 -24.63
C PHE A 605 35.90 9.20 -25.39
N ASP A 606 35.85 9.13 -26.72
CA ASP A 606 35.92 10.29 -27.62
C ASP A 606 34.80 10.19 -28.66
N GLY A 607 33.99 11.23 -28.79
CA GLY A 607 32.80 11.25 -29.65
C GLY A 607 31.78 10.12 -29.38
N GLY A 608 31.79 9.51 -28.19
CA GLY A 608 30.97 8.35 -27.82
C GLY A 608 31.58 6.98 -28.18
N ASN A 609 32.70 6.94 -28.90
CA ASN A 609 33.47 5.73 -29.15
C ASN A 609 34.49 5.50 -28.01
N ARG A 610 34.87 4.25 -27.76
CA ARG A 610 35.96 3.94 -26.81
C ARG A 610 37.28 4.39 -27.43
N ALA A 611 38.05 5.21 -26.72
CA ALA A 611 39.38 5.66 -27.14
C ALA A 611 40.49 4.81 -26.49
N SER A 612 40.38 4.51 -25.20
CA SER A 612 41.25 3.55 -24.51
C SER A 612 40.52 2.75 -23.44
N VAL A 613 41.07 1.57 -23.11
CA VAL A 613 40.71 0.77 -21.94
C VAL A 613 42.00 0.39 -21.22
N THR A 614 42.20 0.91 -20.02
CA THR A 614 43.30 0.55 -19.12
C THR A 614 42.77 -0.39 -18.05
N VAL A 615 43.38 -1.56 -17.91
CA VAL A 615 43.13 -2.49 -16.81
C VAL A 615 44.33 -2.49 -15.90
N THR A 616 44.13 -2.21 -14.61
CA THR A 616 45.17 -2.21 -13.58
C THR A 616 44.88 -3.31 -12.58
N ASP A 617 45.88 -4.11 -12.26
CA ASP A 617 45.83 -5.11 -11.22
C ASP A 617 46.46 -4.57 -9.93
N GLY A 618 45.62 -3.98 -9.07
CA GLY A 618 46.05 -3.56 -7.73
C GLY A 618 46.13 -4.71 -6.72
N GLY A 619 45.69 -5.91 -7.09
CA GLY A 619 45.60 -7.08 -6.23
C GLY A 619 46.73 -8.10 -6.41
N ASP A 620 47.61 -7.92 -7.40
CA ASP A 620 48.71 -8.84 -7.74
C ASP A 620 48.19 -10.27 -8.03
N ILE A 621 47.07 -10.38 -8.76
CA ILE A 621 46.40 -11.64 -9.11
C ILE A 621 46.80 -12.19 -10.49
N ARG A 622 47.48 -11.37 -11.29
CA ARG A 622 47.94 -11.65 -12.65
C ARG A 622 49.46 -11.87 -12.67
N THR A 623 50.02 -11.84 -13.88
CA THR A 623 51.47 -11.76 -14.11
C THR A 623 51.82 -10.42 -14.78
N TRP A 624 50.96 -9.42 -14.56
CA TRP A 624 51.03 -8.07 -15.11
C TRP A 624 50.31 -7.09 -14.18
N SER A 625 50.90 -5.92 -13.99
CA SER A 625 50.38 -4.89 -13.09
C SER A 625 49.37 -3.99 -13.80
N SER A 626 49.52 -3.80 -15.11
CA SER A 626 48.53 -3.10 -15.94
C SER A 626 48.67 -3.42 -17.43
N TYR A 627 47.59 -3.22 -18.19
CA TYR A 627 47.68 -3.03 -19.63
C TYR A 627 46.69 -1.96 -20.12
N THR A 628 47.05 -1.26 -21.19
CA THR A 628 46.20 -0.29 -21.89
C THR A 628 46.00 -0.74 -23.33
N ASP A 629 44.75 -1.00 -23.70
CA ASP A 629 44.28 -1.10 -25.08
C ASP A 629 43.94 0.29 -25.61
N THR A 630 44.44 0.67 -26.79
CA THR A 630 44.03 1.88 -27.50
C THR A 630 43.29 1.51 -28.78
N PHE A 631 42.26 2.30 -29.12
CA PHE A 631 41.39 2.04 -30.26
C PHE A 631 41.53 3.18 -31.28
N ASP A 632 41.42 2.84 -32.56
CA ASP A 632 41.33 3.84 -33.63
C ASP A 632 39.93 4.48 -33.69
N SER A 633 39.76 5.47 -34.56
CA SER A 633 38.48 6.18 -34.74
C SER A 633 37.34 5.32 -35.31
N SER A 634 37.60 4.06 -35.71
CA SER A 634 36.58 3.07 -36.06
C SER A 634 36.19 2.16 -34.89
N GLY A 635 36.85 2.28 -33.74
CA GLY A 635 36.70 1.40 -32.58
C GLY A 635 37.48 0.09 -32.69
N THR A 636 38.42 -0.02 -33.63
CA THR A 636 39.28 -1.20 -33.80
C THR A 636 40.52 -1.09 -32.90
N LEU A 637 40.94 -2.18 -32.27
CA LEU A 637 42.16 -2.22 -31.45
C LEU A 637 43.38 -1.86 -32.31
N SER A 638 44.10 -0.81 -31.90
CA SER A 638 45.27 -0.26 -32.59
C SER A 638 46.57 -0.68 -31.88
N THR A 639 46.66 -0.49 -30.56
CA THR A 639 47.80 -0.95 -29.76
C THR A 639 47.36 -1.54 -28.43
N ARG A 640 48.22 -2.42 -27.87
CA ARG A 640 48.18 -2.85 -26.47
C ARG A 640 49.54 -2.63 -25.85
N SER A 641 49.62 -1.83 -24.80
CA SER A 641 50.81 -1.71 -23.93
C SER A 641 50.56 -2.44 -22.63
N MET A 642 51.45 -3.33 -22.18
CA MET A 642 51.28 -4.14 -20.97
C MET A 642 52.56 -4.12 -20.12
N LEU A 643 52.43 -3.86 -18.83
CA LEU A 643 53.54 -3.91 -17.87
C LEU A 643 53.46 -5.23 -17.07
N LEU A 644 54.49 -6.05 -17.17
CA LEU A 644 54.63 -7.31 -16.44
C LEU A 644 55.27 -7.07 -15.06
N ASP A 645 54.90 -7.86 -14.04
CA ASP A 645 55.39 -7.68 -12.66
C ASP A 645 56.91 -7.97 -12.52
N ASN A 646 57.50 -8.58 -13.55
CA ASN A 646 58.93 -8.86 -13.67
C ASN A 646 59.72 -7.75 -14.38
N GLY A 647 59.19 -6.52 -14.41
CA GLY A 647 59.85 -5.31 -14.94
C GLY A 647 59.75 -5.12 -16.46
N LEU A 648 59.27 -6.13 -17.20
CA LEU A 648 59.18 -6.06 -18.65
C LEU A 648 57.93 -5.29 -19.12
N GLN A 649 58.11 -4.39 -20.07
CA GLN A 649 57.00 -3.78 -20.82
C GLN A 649 56.83 -4.50 -22.17
N LEU A 650 55.59 -4.81 -22.54
CA LEU A 650 55.17 -5.54 -23.72
C LEU A 650 54.22 -4.66 -24.55
N ASP A 651 54.74 -4.03 -25.60
CA ASP A 651 53.98 -3.19 -26.52
C ASP A 651 53.67 -3.96 -27.81
N THR A 652 52.38 -4.09 -28.14
CA THR A 652 51.89 -4.81 -29.33
C THR A 652 51.10 -3.88 -30.23
N ASP A 653 51.53 -3.75 -31.49
CA ASP A 653 50.79 -3.02 -32.51
C ASP A 653 49.90 -3.96 -33.33
N TYR A 654 48.72 -3.49 -33.68
CA TYR A 654 47.73 -4.23 -34.46
C TYR A 654 47.44 -3.53 -35.78
N VAL A 655 47.40 -4.30 -36.87
CA VAL A 655 47.02 -3.82 -38.20
C VAL A 655 45.89 -4.72 -38.71
N ASN A 656 44.72 -4.12 -38.96
CA ASN A 656 43.49 -4.84 -39.31
C ASN A 656 43.14 -5.96 -38.30
N GLY A 657 43.34 -5.72 -37.00
CA GLY A 657 43.07 -6.68 -35.91
C GLY A 657 44.10 -7.80 -35.74
N ASN A 658 45.10 -7.91 -36.62
CA ASN A 658 46.20 -8.87 -36.48
C ASN A 658 47.42 -8.20 -35.85
N ARG A 659 48.18 -8.93 -35.02
CA ARG A 659 49.44 -8.43 -34.46
C ARG A 659 50.44 -8.18 -35.60
N SER A 660 51.00 -6.99 -35.65
CA SER A 660 52.05 -6.58 -36.60
C SER A 660 53.42 -6.71 -35.95
N THR A 661 53.56 -6.14 -34.75
CA THR A 661 54.81 -6.04 -34.00
C THR A 661 54.55 -6.31 -32.52
N VAL A 662 55.51 -6.93 -31.85
CA VAL A 662 55.53 -7.12 -30.40
C VAL A 662 56.92 -6.72 -29.92
N THR A 663 57.01 -5.57 -29.26
CA THR A 663 58.23 -5.08 -28.61
C THR A 663 58.20 -5.41 -27.12
N VAL A 664 59.29 -5.96 -26.61
CA VAL A 664 59.52 -6.22 -25.19
C VAL A 664 60.68 -5.38 -24.74
N THR A 665 60.48 -4.55 -23.72
CA THR A 665 61.51 -3.63 -23.18
C THR A 665 61.80 -3.99 -21.72
N ASP A 666 63.08 -4.07 -21.37
CA ASP A 666 63.55 -4.37 -20.02
C ASP A 666 63.70 -3.09 -19.20
N ASN A 667 62.57 -2.52 -18.76
CA ASN A 667 62.54 -1.21 -18.11
C ASN A 667 63.27 -1.16 -16.75
N ASP A 668 63.45 -2.31 -16.08
CA ASP A 668 64.15 -2.41 -14.80
C ASP A 668 65.64 -2.77 -14.93
N ASN A 669 66.13 -3.02 -16.16
CA ASN A 669 67.51 -3.44 -16.47
C ASN A 669 67.91 -4.71 -15.69
N SER A 670 66.99 -5.66 -15.51
CA SER A 670 67.23 -6.95 -14.86
C SER A 670 67.86 -8.02 -15.77
N ARG A 671 67.92 -7.79 -17.08
CA ARG A 671 68.43 -8.72 -18.09
C ARG A 671 69.82 -8.31 -18.59
N GLY A 672 70.26 -8.99 -19.64
CA GLY A 672 71.45 -8.63 -20.42
C GLY A 672 71.09 -8.00 -21.77
N TRP A 673 69.86 -7.49 -21.88
CA TRP A 673 69.28 -6.90 -23.08
C TRP A 673 68.29 -5.80 -22.71
N THR A 674 68.24 -4.74 -23.52
CA THR A 674 67.38 -3.57 -23.30
C THR A 674 66.01 -3.73 -23.94
N SER A 675 65.94 -4.32 -25.13
CA SER A 675 64.66 -4.69 -25.77
C SER A 675 64.79 -5.77 -26.83
N TYR A 676 63.66 -6.38 -27.21
CA TYR A 676 63.53 -7.06 -28.50
C TYR A 676 62.18 -6.82 -29.16
N THR A 677 62.15 -6.74 -30.50
CA THR A 677 60.93 -6.60 -31.30
C THR A 677 60.76 -7.80 -32.23
N ASP A 678 59.68 -8.56 -32.04
CA ASP A 678 59.20 -9.59 -32.96
C ASP A 678 58.27 -8.95 -34.01
N HIS A 679 58.51 -9.21 -35.29
CA HIS A 679 57.67 -8.80 -36.42
C HIS A 679 56.87 -9.99 -36.95
N TYR A 680 55.61 -9.76 -37.30
CA TYR A 680 54.67 -10.79 -37.74
C TYR A 680 54.08 -10.46 -39.11
N ASN A 681 53.77 -11.50 -39.89
CA ASN A 681 53.01 -11.35 -41.13
C ASN A 681 51.49 -11.43 -40.88
N ALA A 682 50.71 -11.16 -41.93
CA ALA A 682 49.25 -11.22 -41.87
C ALA A 682 48.64 -12.60 -41.52
N SER A 683 49.44 -13.68 -41.52
CA SER A 683 49.00 -15.01 -41.04
C SER A 683 49.44 -15.30 -39.59
N GLY A 684 49.96 -14.31 -38.86
CA GLY A 684 50.42 -14.43 -37.47
C GLY A 684 51.74 -15.20 -37.30
N ALA A 685 52.49 -15.46 -38.37
CA ALA A 685 53.80 -16.09 -38.29
C ALA A 685 54.89 -15.03 -38.12
N ARG A 686 55.82 -15.25 -37.17
CA ARG A 686 56.97 -14.36 -36.97
C ARG A 686 57.90 -14.42 -38.19
N THR A 687 58.30 -13.27 -38.70
CA THR A 687 59.20 -13.09 -39.86
C THR A 687 60.58 -12.57 -39.46
N MET A 688 60.68 -11.80 -38.39
CA MET A 688 61.92 -11.19 -37.90
C MET A 688 61.87 -11.05 -36.37
N GLN A 689 63.02 -11.11 -35.71
CA GLN A 689 63.23 -10.65 -34.34
C GLN A 689 64.46 -9.74 -34.30
N ASN A 690 64.34 -8.53 -33.75
CA ASN A 690 65.46 -7.63 -33.50
C ASN A 690 65.71 -7.55 -31.99
N LEU A 691 66.86 -7.98 -31.50
CA LEU A 691 67.26 -7.96 -30.08
C LEU A 691 68.39 -6.94 -29.86
N GLN A 692 68.28 -6.13 -28.81
CA GLN A 692 69.24 -5.11 -28.40
C GLN A 692 69.92 -5.54 -27.09
N LEU A 693 71.21 -5.89 -27.14
CA LEU A 693 71.97 -6.32 -25.96
C LEU A 693 72.64 -5.12 -25.26
N ASP A 694 72.78 -5.18 -23.94
CA ASP A 694 73.34 -4.07 -23.14
C ASP A 694 74.81 -3.77 -23.45
N ASN A 695 75.49 -4.73 -24.09
CA ASN A 695 76.90 -4.68 -24.47
C ASN A 695 77.11 -4.14 -25.91
N GLY A 696 76.18 -3.34 -26.41
CA GLY A 696 76.26 -2.66 -27.72
C GLY A 696 75.95 -3.52 -28.94
N LEU A 697 75.66 -4.81 -28.76
CA LEU A 697 75.35 -5.72 -29.86
C LEU A 697 73.87 -5.68 -30.23
N GLN A 698 73.59 -5.62 -31.54
CA GLN A 698 72.26 -5.80 -32.11
C GLN A 698 72.19 -7.16 -32.79
N VAL A 699 71.14 -7.95 -32.51
CA VAL A 699 70.95 -9.29 -33.08
C VAL A 699 69.63 -9.32 -33.85
N GLN A 700 69.68 -9.26 -35.17
CA GLN A 700 68.53 -9.52 -36.04
C GLN A 700 68.50 -11.01 -36.40
N THR A 701 67.35 -11.66 -36.20
CA THR A 701 67.07 -13.04 -36.64
C THR A 701 65.90 -13.03 -37.60
N ASP A 702 66.11 -13.44 -38.85
CA ASP A 702 65.04 -13.60 -39.82
C ASP A 702 64.52 -15.04 -39.81
N PHE A 703 63.20 -15.21 -40.01
CA PHE A 703 62.50 -16.48 -39.92
C PHE A 703 61.81 -16.84 -41.24
N VAL A 704 62.01 -18.08 -41.69
CA VAL A 704 61.32 -18.64 -42.87
C VAL A 704 60.70 -19.97 -42.46
N GLY A 705 59.37 -20.11 -42.64
CA GLY A 705 58.65 -21.32 -42.22
C GLY A 705 58.69 -21.59 -40.71
N GLY A 706 58.97 -20.57 -39.88
CA GLY A 706 59.12 -20.68 -38.43
C GLY A 706 60.51 -21.12 -37.95
N GLN A 707 61.42 -21.50 -38.86
CA GLN A 707 62.83 -21.76 -38.55
C GLN A 707 63.67 -20.49 -38.75
N ARG A 708 64.81 -20.40 -38.06
CA ARG A 708 65.80 -19.34 -38.30
C ARG A 708 66.38 -19.53 -39.71
N ALA A 709 66.45 -18.46 -40.50
CA ALA A 709 67.10 -18.45 -41.80
C ALA A 709 68.48 -17.77 -41.71
N THR A 710 68.51 -16.57 -41.11
CA THR A 710 69.70 -15.75 -40.89
C THR A 710 69.71 -15.20 -39.48
N VAL A 711 70.90 -15.11 -38.87
CA VAL A 711 71.15 -14.38 -37.63
C VAL A 711 72.30 -13.41 -37.89
N THR A 712 71.97 -12.13 -37.99
CA THR A 712 72.92 -11.02 -38.15
C THR A 712 73.19 -10.40 -36.78
N VAL A 713 74.45 -10.38 -36.37
CA VAL A 713 74.93 -9.72 -35.15
C VAL A 713 75.79 -8.54 -35.55
N THR A 714 75.39 -7.33 -35.16
CA THR A 714 76.06 -6.07 -35.49
C THR A 714 76.62 -5.42 -34.23
N ASP A 715 77.86 -4.96 -34.27
CA ASP A 715 78.50 -4.21 -33.18
C ASP A 715 78.23 -2.70 -33.33
N ALA A 716 77.00 -2.28 -33.03
CA ALA A 716 76.55 -0.91 -33.29
C ALA A 716 77.32 0.15 -32.49
N ASN A 717 77.96 -0.24 -31.37
CA ASN A 717 78.79 0.65 -30.55
C ASN A 717 80.28 0.69 -30.98
N ASN A 718 80.72 -0.18 -31.90
CA ASN A 718 82.14 -0.31 -32.31
C ASN A 718 83.09 -0.57 -31.11
N GLU A 719 82.71 -1.51 -30.24
CA GLU A 719 83.47 -1.95 -29.05
C GLU A 719 84.39 -3.16 -29.33
N ARG A 720 84.20 -3.82 -30.48
CA ARG A 720 84.87 -5.06 -30.90
C ARG A 720 85.68 -4.78 -32.17
N PRO A 721 86.64 -5.62 -32.56
CA PRO A 721 87.42 -5.43 -33.79
C PRO A 721 86.66 -5.85 -35.07
N TRP A 722 85.34 -6.02 -34.96
CA TRP A 722 84.47 -6.48 -36.04
C TRP A 722 83.13 -5.77 -35.98
N SER A 723 82.59 -5.43 -37.15
CA SER A 723 81.40 -4.61 -37.31
C SER A 723 80.14 -5.45 -37.38
N ASN A 724 80.18 -6.63 -38.00
CA ASN A 724 79.11 -7.61 -37.93
C ASN A 724 79.55 -9.06 -38.17
N TYR A 725 78.66 -10.01 -37.89
CA TYR A 725 78.67 -11.32 -38.54
C TYR A 725 77.26 -11.82 -38.85
N VAL A 726 77.12 -12.63 -39.90
CA VAL A 726 75.87 -13.23 -40.37
C VAL A 726 75.99 -14.76 -40.36
N ASP A 727 75.26 -15.43 -39.49
CA ASP A 727 75.08 -16.88 -39.51
C ASP A 727 73.89 -17.25 -40.40
N THR A 728 74.08 -18.14 -41.38
CA THR A 728 73.01 -18.68 -42.23
C THR A 728 72.69 -20.13 -41.86
N TYR A 729 71.41 -20.49 -41.87
CA TYR A 729 70.90 -21.79 -41.42
C TYR A 729 70.14 -22.52 -42.55
N ASP A 730 70.14 -23.85 -42.51
CA ASP A 730 69.28 -24.68 -43.36
C ASP A 730 67.84 -24.82 -42.79
N GLN A 731 66.95 -25.43 -43.57
CA GLN A 731 65.56 -25.67 -43.16
C GLN A 731 65.42 -26.66 -41.98
N GLN A 732 66.50 -27.32 -41.57
CA GLN A 732 66.57 -28.21 -40.42
C GLN A 732 67.12 -27.49 -39.17
N GLY A 733 67.47 -26.20 -39.28
CA GLY A 733 68.00 -25.37 -38.19
C GLY A 733 69.49 -25.56 -37.92
N SER A 734 70.24 -26.23 -38.81
CA SER A 734 71.70 -26.34 -38.71
C SER A 734 72.37 -25.15 -39.37
N ARG A 735 73.40 -24.58 -38.73
CA ARG A 735 74.21 -23.51 -39.35
C ARG A 735 75.01 -24.10 -40.52
N VAL A 736 74.95 -23.43 -41.68
CA VAL A 736 75.64 -23.81 -42.92
C VAL A 736 76.74 -22.83 -43.32
N SER A 737 76.62 -21.55 -42.94
CA SER A 737 77.71 -20.57 -43.09
C SER A 737 77.70 -19.53 -41.97
N GLN A 738 78.85 -18.88 -41.78
CA GLN A 738 79.04 -17.65 -41.02
C GLN A 738 79.90 -16.71 -41.86
N VAL A 739 79.52 -15.45 -42.02
CA VAL A 739 80.33 -14.40 -42.65
C VAL A 739 80.58 -13.30 -41.62
N MET A 740 81.82 -13.04 -41.24
CA MET A 740 82.20 -12.02 -40.25
C MET A 740 82.99 -10.88 -40.92
N THR A 741 82.58 -9.64 -40.71
CA THR A 741 83.20 -8.44 -41.27
C THR A 741 84.00 -7.72 -40.19
N PHE A 742 85.30 -7.52 -40.43
CA PHE A 742 86.20 -6.80 -39.53
C PHE A 742 86.20 -5.29 -39.83
N ASP A 743 86.54 -4.47 -38.83
CA ASP A 743 86.54 -2.99 -39.01
C ASP A 743 87.66 -2.51 -39.93
N ASP A 744 88.69 -3.33 -40.10
CA ASP A 744 89.75 -3.15 -41.10
C ASP A 744 89.36 -3.60 -42.51
N GLY A 745 88.08 -3.95 -42.73
CA GLY A 745 87.53 -4.26 -44.05
C GLY A 745 87.86 -5.64 -44.58
N ARG A 746 88.45 -6.52 -43.77
CA ARG A 746 88.54 -7.96 -44.06
C ARG A 746 87.20 -8.65 -43.81
N THR A 747 86.90 -9.71 -44.57
CA THR A 747 85.79 -10.62 -44.27
C THR A 747 86.30 -12.03 -43.99
N VAL A 748 85.56 -12.78 -43.18
CA VAL A 748 85.87 -14.17 -42.82
C VAL A 748 84.63 -15.02 -43.06
N GLU A 749 84.63 -15.77 -44.15
CA GLU A 749 83.60 -16.75 -44.48
C GLU A 749 83.97 -18.11 -43.89
N THR A 750 83.07 -18.70 -43.11
CA THR A 750 83.24 -20.04 -42.53
C THR A 750 82.06 -20.91 -42.95
N SER A 751 82.31 -22.00 -43.68
CA SER A 751 81.30 -22.97 -44.08
C SER A 751 81.22 -24.13 -43.09
N PHE A 752 80.02 -24.67 -42.90
CA PHE A 752 79.73 -25.73 -41.93
C PHE A 752 79.02 -26.91 -42.59
N SER A 753 79.32 -28.12 -42.11
CA SER A 753 78.57 -29.34 -42.44
C SER A 753 78.48 -30.23 -41.20
N GLY A 754 77.28 -30.71 -40.87
CA GLY A 754 77.05 -31.48 -39.64
C GLY A 754 77.48 -30.75 -38.35
N GLY A 755 77.43 -29.41 -38.35
CA GLY A 755 77.89 -28.57 -37.25
C GLY A 755 79.41 -28.41 -37.11
N ARG A 756 80.22 -28.97 -38.02
CA ARG A 756 81.69 -28.84 -38.04
C ARG A 756 82.13 -27.88 -39.14
N VAL A 757 83.21 -27.14 -38.91
CA VAL A 757 83.82 -26.25 -39.92
C VAL A 757 84.38 -27.11 -41.06
N VAL A 758 84.08 -26.74 -42.31
CA VAL A 758 84.60 -27.40 -43.52
C VAL A 758 85.65 -26.53 -44.20
N THR A 759 85.34 -25.25 -44.39
CA THR A 759 86.27 -24.24 -44.92
C THR A 759 86.18 -22.98 -44.06
N LYS A 760 87.31 -22.30 -43.88
CA LYS A 760 87.39 -20.93 -43.37
C LYS A 760 88.23 -20.09 -44.33
N THR A 761 87.60 -19.18 -45.04
CA THR A 761 88.23 -18.24 -45.97
C THR A 761 88.29 -16.86 -45.34
N VAL A 762 89.47 -16.26 -45.28
CA VAL A 762 89.65 -14.83 -45.01
C VAL A 762 89.79 -14.14 -46.36
N HIS A 763 89.09 -13.04 -46.59
CA HIS A 763 89.30 -12.14 -47.72
C HIS A 763 89.78 -10.78 -47.23
N ASP A 764 90.71 -10.18 -47.93
CA ASP A 764 91.14 -8.80 -47.70
C ASP A 764 90.46 -7.83 -48.68
N THR A 765 89.15 -7.68 -48.52
CA THR A 765 88.34 -6.81 -49.40
C THR A 765 88.68 -5.32 -49.30
N ALA A 766 89.66 -4.94 -48.46
CA ALA A 766 90.18 -3.59 -48.29
C ALA A 766 91.63 -3.39 -48.76
N ASP A 767 92.27 -4.40 -49.39
CA ASP A 767 93.60 -4.28 -50.02
C ASP A 767 94.66 -3.70 -49.06
N SER A 768 94.68 -4.22 -47.83
CA SER A 768 95.49 -3.76 -46.70
C SER A 768 96.67 -4.67 -46.36
N PHE A 769 96.70 -5.87 -46.94
CA PHE A 769 97.76 -6.88 -46.85
C PHE A 769 98.32 -7.18 -48.25
N PHE A 770 99.29 -8.10 -48.34
CA PHE A 770 99.88 -8.55 -49.62
C PHE A 770 99.18 -9.82 -50.18
N TRP A 771 97.92 -10.01 -49.78
CA TRP A 771 97.12 -11.18 -50.14
C TRP A 771 95.62 -10.87 -50.18
N ASP A 772 94.96 -11.35 -51.23
CA ASP A 772 93.52 -11.19 -51.49
C ASP A 772 92.69 -12.17 -50.65
N SER A 773 93.10 -13.45 -50.56
CA SER A 773 92.34 -14.44 -49.79
C SER A 773 93.15 -15.62 -49.27
N ALA A 774 92.71 -16.16 -48.11
CA ALA A 774 93.33 -17.29 -47.43
C ALA A 774 92.27 -18.29 -46.93
N ALA A 775 92.14 -19.44 -47.60
CA ALA A 775 91.18 -20.50 -47.30
C ALA A 775 91.82 -21.72 -46.63
N ASP A 776 91.57 -21.94 -45.35
CA ASP A 776 91.86 -23.21 -44.66
C ASP A 776 90.69 -24.19 -44.85
N HIS A 777 90.97 -25.43 -45.27
CA HIS A 777 89.99 -26.53 -45.31
C HIS A 777 90.31 -27.59 -44.26
N PHE A 778 89.27 -28.17 -43.66
CA PHE A 778 89.35 -29.09 -42.53
C PHE A 778 88.73 -30.44 -42.85
N ASP A 779 89.27 -31.51 -42.27
CA ASP A 779 88.61 -32.82 -42.26
C ASP A 779 87.42 -32.84 -41.28
N MET A 780 86.67 -33.93 -41.29
CA MET A 780 85.56 -34.10 -40.34
C MET A 780 86.01 -34.11 -38.87
N ASN A 781 87.30 -34.32 -38.55
CA ASN A 781 87.81 -34.29 -37.18
C ASN A 781 88.29 -32.89 -36.74
N GLY A 782 88.25 -31.89 -37.64
CA GLY A 782 88.74 -30.54 -37.39
C GLY A 782 90.25 -30.37 -37.60
N ALA A 783 90.94 -31.36 -38.17
CA ALA A 783 92.32 -31.21 -38.58
C ALA A 783 92.38 -30.47 -39.93
N ARG A 784 93.24 -29.46 -40.05
CA ARG A 784 93.48 -28.81 -41.33
C ARG A 784 94.10 -29.81 -42.32
N ILE A 785 93.51 -29.92 -43.50
CA ILE A 785 93.95 -30.81 -44.59
C ILE A 785 94.44 -30.05 -45.82
N ARG A 786 94.02 -28.80 -45.99
CA ARG A 786 94.46 -27.94 -47.11
C ARG A 786 94.44 -26.47 -46.66
N GLN A 787 95.31 -25.65 -47.21
CA GLN A 787 95.31 -24.19 -47.11
C GLN A 787 95.59 -23.62 -48.50
N VAL A 788 94.77 -22.70 -48.98
CA VAL A 788 94.98 -21.96 -50.23
C VAL A 788 95.18 -20.49 -49.88
N LEU A 789 96.30 -19.89 -50.28
CA LEU A 789 96.57 -18.46 -50.11
C LEU A 789 96.74 -17.82 -51.50
N CYS A 790 95.80 -16.97 -51.89
CA CYS A 790 95.85 -16.15 -53.10
C CYS A 790 96.49 -14.80 -52.77
N ARG A 791 97.51 -14.42 -53.54
CA ARG A 791 98.24 -13.15 -53.39
C ARG A 791 97.89 -12.16 -54.49
N ASP A 792 98.00 -10.87 -54.20
CA ASP A 792 97.61 -9.79 -55.13
C ASP A 792 98.53 -9.76 -56.37
N ASP A 793 99.75 -10.27 -56.23
CA ASP A 793 100.71 -10.50 -57.32
C ASP A 793 100.43 -11.78 -58.13
N GLY A 794 99.18 -12.25 -58.13
CA GLY A 794 98.71 -13.37 -58.96
C GLY A 794 99.14 -14.76 -58.50
N VAL A 795 99.87 -14.87 -57.38
CA VAL A 795 100.40 -16.15 -56.91
C VAL A 795 99.41 -16.86 -55.98
N GLU A 796 99.02 -18.10 -56.33
CA GLU A 796 98.25 -18.99 -55.46
C GLU A 796 99.19 -20.00 -54.76
N ILE A 797 99.06 -20.19 -53.45
CA ILE A 797 99.83 -21.15 -52.66
C ILE A 797 98.88 -22.19 -52.05
N ASP A 798 98.87 -23.39 -52.62
CA ASP A 798 98.01 -24.53 -52.26
C ASP A 798 98.80 -25.56 -51.43
N SER A 799 98.74 -25.44 -50.11
CA SER A 799 99.37 -26.36 -49.15
C SER A 799 98.43 -27.50 -48.74
N ALA A 800 98.85 -28.75 -48.90
CA ALA A 800 98.17 -29.91 -48.32
C ALA A 800 98.82 -30.32 -46.99
N PHE A 801 98.02 -30.90 -46.08
CA PHE A 801 98.44 -31.32 -44.75
C PHE A 801 97.91 -32.72 -44.40
N ALA A 802 98.69 -33.47 -43.63
CA ALA A 802 98.27 -34.70 -42.96
C ALA A 802 98.78 -34.70 -41.52
N ASN A 803 97.92 -35.02 -40.55
CA ASN A 803 98.25 -35.03 -39.11
C ASN A 803 98.87 -33.71 -38.60
N GLY A 804 98.50 -32.57 -39.18
CA GLY A 804 99.04 -31.24 -38.85
C GLY A 804 100.38 -30.90 -39.51
N ILE A 805 101.02 -31.85 -40.19
CA ILE A 805 102.27 -31.65 -40.93
C ILE A 805 101.94 -31.35 -42.38
N ARG A 806 102.58 -30.32 -42.95
CA ARG A 806 102.46 -30.00 -44.38
C ARG A 806 103.07 -31.14 -45.20
N THR A 807 102.35 -31.69 -46.17
CA THR A 807 102.79 -32.81 -47.02
C THR A 807 103.17 -32.35 -48.42
N SER A 808 102.50 -31.33 -48.94
CA SER A 808 102.86 -30.63 -50.16
C SER A 808 102.51 -29.15 -50.11
N GLU A 809 103.18 -28.34 -50.91
CA GLU A 809 102.83 -26.94 -51.20
C GLU A 809 103.03 -26.70 -52.69
N THR A 810 101.93 -26.51 -53.41
CA THR A 810 101.94 -26.11 -54.83
C THR A 810 101.73 -24.61 -54.92
N VAL A 811 102.78 -23.90 -55.33
CA VAL A 811 102.71 -22.49 -55.70
C VAL A 811 102.41 -22.40 -57.19
N ARG A 812 101.41 -21.62 -57.60
CA ARG A 812 100.99 -21.40 -58.98
C ARG A 812 101.10 -19.92 -59.31
N ASP A 813 101.59 -19.59 -60.49
CA ASP A 813 101.32 -18.29 -61.09
C ASP A 813 99.97 -18.37 -61.81
N MET A 814 99.00 -17.59 -61.36
CA MET A 814 97.65 -17.55 -61.92
C MET A 814 97.45 -16.38 -62.91
N GLN A 815 98.44 -15.48 -63.03
CA GLN A 815 98.39 -14.31 -63.91
C GLN A 815 99.39 -14.36 -65.10
N ASP A 816 100.35 -15.31 -65.11
CA ASP A 816 101.39 -15.46 -66.14
C ASP A 816 102.39 -14.28 -66.14
N ASP A 817 102.66 -13.73 -64.95
CA ASP A 817 103.58 -12.61 -64.70
C ASP A 817 105.05 -13.06 -64.58
N TRP A 818 105.27 -14.33 -64.27
CA TRP A 818 106.57 -14.95 -64.06
C TRP A 818 106.93 -15.90 -65.20
N ASN A 819 108.21 -16.28 -65.29
CA ASN A 819 108.69 -17.28 -66.26
C ASN A 819 108.54 -18.73 -65.75
N TRP A 820 107.54 -18.97 -64.91
CA TRP A 820 107.21 -20.27 -64.33
C TRP A 820 105.71 -20.32 -63.97
N SER A 821 105.08 -21.45 -64.24
CA SER A 821 103.63 -21.62 -64.10
C SER A 821 103.24 -22.24 -62.76
N SER A 822 104.07 -23.14 -62.24
CA SER A 822 103.93 -23.61 -60.85
C SER A 822 105.19 -24.27 -60.32
N TYR A 823 105.31 -24.37 -59.00
CA TYR A 823 106.18 -25.38 -58.38
C TYR A 823 105.50 -26.09 -57.22
N THR A 824 105.72 -27.40 -57.10
CA THR A 824 105.25 -28.21 -55.97
C THR A 824 106.42 -28.64 -55.13
N THR A 825 106.46 -28.22 -53.86
CA THR A 825 107.37 -28.76 -52.84
C THR A 825 106.66 -29.89 -52.10
N THR A 826 107.26 -31.07 -52.00
CA THR A 826 106.80 -32.16 -51.13
C THR A 826 107.66 -32.24 -49.88
N PHE A 827 107.05 -32.71 -48.79
CA PHE A 827 107.63 -32.71 -47.45
C PHE A 827 107.59 -34.11 -46.83
N ASP A 828 108.57 -34.42 -45.97
CA ASP A 828 108.62 -35.68 -45.22
C ASP A 828 107.62 -35.72 -44.04
N ALA A 829 107.59 -36.84 -43.33
CA ALA A 829 106.77 -37.03 -42.15
C ALA A 829 107.20 -36.20 -40.92
N ASN A 830 108.28 -35.41 -41.02
CA ASN A 830 108.74 -34.45 -40.00
C ASN A 830 108.47 -32.99 -40.42
N GLY A 831 108.03 -32.74 -41.66
CA GLY A 831 107.81 -31.41 -42.22
C GLY A 831 109.05 -30.79 -42.92
N ASN A 832 110.11 -31.57 -43.16
CA ASN A 832 111.26 -31.14 -43.95
C ASN A 832 110.92 -31.21 -45.45
N ALA A 833 111.29 -30.20 -46.24
CA ALA A 833 111.17 -30.28 -47.70
C ALA A 833 112.11 -31.38 -48.22
N VAL A 834 111.59 -32.31 -49.02
CA VAL A 834 112.36 -33.43 -49.62
C VAL A 834 112.56 -33.27 -51.12
N GLN A 835 111.60 -32.69 -51.83
CA GLN A 835 111.69 -32.46 -53.26
C GLN A 835 110.88 -31.22 -53.66
N ARG A 836 111.37 -30.47 -54.65
CA ARG A 836 110.60 -29.44 -55.35
C ARG A 836 110.61 -29.71 -56.85
N VAL A 837 109.44 -29.72 -57.47
CA VAL A 837 109.25 -29.80 -58.91
C VAL A 837 108.78 -28.43 -59.40
N LEU A 838 109.57 -27.76 -60.24
CA LEU A 838 109.25 -26.47 -60.85
C LEU A 838 108.89 -26.66 -62.33
N TYR A 839 107.77 -26.10 -62.76
CA TYR A 839 107.26 -26.10 -64.13
C TYR A 839 107.45 -24.72 -64.75
N LEU A 840 108.24 -24.66 -65.82
CA LEU A 840 108.46 -23.47 -66.64
C LEU A 840 107.46 -23.43 -67.81
N ASP A 841 107.05 -22.25 -68.25
CA ASP A 841 105.96 -22.07 -69.25
C ASP A 841 106.37 -22.51 -70.66
N ASN A 842 107.68 -22.60 -70.88
CA ASN A 842 108.29 -23.22 -72.04
C ASN A 842 108.24 -24.76 -72.02
N GLY A 843 107.55 -25.37 -71.05
CA GLY A 843 107.29 -26.81 -70.94
C GLY A 843 108.40 -27.63 -70.30
N PHE A 844 109.41 -26.99 -69.69
CA PHE A 844 110.48 -27.68 -68.99
C PHE A 844 110.15 -27.90 -67.51
N GLU A 845 110.40 -29.12 -67.01
CA GLU A 845 110.29 -29.50 -65.60
C GLU A 845 111.68 -29.52 -64.96
N ILE A 846 111.83 -28.91 -63.78
CA ILE A 846 113.05 -28.91 -62.97
C ILE A 846 112.75 -29.54 -61.60
N THR A 847 113.22 -30.77 -61.40
CA THR A 847 113.19 -31.46 -60.10
C THR A 847 114.44 -31.10 -59.28
N THR A 848 114.23 -30.69 -58.03
CA THR A 848 115.28 -30.41 -57.04
C THR A 848 115.03 -31.28 -55.81
N ASP A 849 115.90 -32.27 -55.57
CA ASP A 849 115.84 -33.10 -54.37
C ASP A 849 116.67 -32.45 -53.24
N PHE A 850 116.06 -32.29 -52.06
CA PHE A 850 116.71 -31.74 -50.88
C PHE A 850 117.25 -32.89 -50.02
N MET A 851 118.57 -33.12 -50.10
CA MET A 851 119.27 -34.11 -49.28
C MET A 851 119.70 -33.50 -47.94
N GLU A 852 119.55 -34.25 -46.84
CA GLU A 852 120.09 -33.84 -45.53
C GLU A 852 121.63 -33.64 -45.57
N PRO A 853 122.17 -32.73 -44.74
CA PRO A 853 123.52 -32.20 -44.97
C PRO A 853 124.64 -33.13 -44.52
N ALA A 854 125.52 -33.50 -45.46
CA ALA A 854 126.82 -34.08 -45.16
C ALA A 854 127.96 -33.54 -46.08
N VAL A 855 128.49 -32.38 -45.69
CA VAL A 855 129.91 -31.98 -45.77
C VAL A 855 130.60 -31.88 -47.16
N GLU A 856 130.70 -30.63 -47.64
CA GLU A 856 131.91 -29.91 -48.13
C GLU A 856 133.17 -30.75 -48.48
N ILE A 857 133.75 -30.63 -49.68
CA ILE A 857 134.89 -29.74 -50.04
C ILE A 857 135.25 -30.11 -51.50
N ALA A 858 135.56 -29.21 -52.45
CA ALA A 858 135.51 -27.74 -52.50
C ALA A 858 135.44 -27.30 -53.98
#